data_AF-A0A8S9M3M0-F1
#
_entry.id   AF-A0A8S9M3M0-F1
#
_cell.length_a   1.000
_cell.length_b   1.000
_cell.length_c   1.000
_cell.angle_alpha   90.00
_cell.angle_beta   90.00
_cell.angle_gamma   90.00
#
_symmetry.space_group_name_H-M   'P 1'
#
loop_
_entity.id
_entity.type
_entity.pdbx_description
1 polymer ?
#
loop_
_entity_poly.entity_id
_entity_poly.type
_entity_poly.pdbx_seq_one_letter_code
_entity_poly.pdbx_strand_id
1 'polypeptide(L)'
;MDNETEILSRLAANHLHLAQFEPLKATLLALRVRNPDLAHTILQTIVSNAGRFDNVLWSRSCSSPSLLAFLSTVELLRFENPTSPWGFDSETLGLRADFLLMVQVLIDRVRDGDKEGNCVRVLQGFLDLGVERLKFDVDTSSSGGSSYMIEEEDVVALRSIVLDYSDVFDALCCNIRRQLNGGSESCMVEEVEHQVERNEAIDPREEDINNVFALILRNVQYMDTWELDAALNVLTMCSCHLLESDPVSYEVLHRRKALQKYSHILSADDRHNSWQEVEAECKEDPEGLALRLAGKGAVSAALEVAESAELSIDLRRELQGRQLVKLLTTDPLNGGGPAEASRFLSSLQDSADALPVVMGAMQLLPDLRSKQLLVHFFLKRRDSNLSDLEVSRLNSWALGLKVLAALPLPWQQRCSSLHEHPHLIVEALLMRKQLQYASLILKEFPALRDNNVIMAYAAKAIAVTVSPPPREPRITVSASRLRQKQRAGPAKPSFTSSLSNFQREARRAFSWGPRNTENRTTSKDDRKRKSSGLGAPERAAWEAMTGIQEDQGSSYSADGQDRLPSVSIAEEWMLTGETTKDEAVRASHKYESTPDIVLFKALLSLCSDELVSARTAIDLCINQMKNVLNSKKLSEAASVETIGRAYHATEAFVQV
;
A
#
# COMPACT_ATOMS: atom_id res chain seq x y z
N MET A 1 -38.34 -1.09 -73.78
CA MET A 1 -37.00 -1.50 -73.31
C MET A 1 -36.34 -2.29 -74.43
N ASP A 2 -35.02 -2.17 -74.59
CA ASP A 2 -34.24 -3.04 -75.50
C ASP A 2 -34.34 -4.51 -75.01
N ASN A 3 -34.38 -5.48 -75.93
CA ASN A 3 -34.50 -6.91 -75.60
C ASN A 3 -33.34 -7.38 -74.71
N GLU A 4 -32.14 -6.82 -74.93
CA GLU A 4 -30.97 -7.10 -74.09
C GLU A 4 -31.14 -6.57 -72.66
N THR A 5 -31.73 -5.37 -72.48
CA THR A 5 -32.02 -4.79 -71.16
C THR A 5 -33.06 -5.63 -70.40
N GLU A 6 -34.06 -6.18 -71.09
CA GLU A 6 -35.06 -7.08 -70.50
C GLU A 6 -34.45 -8.41 -70.06
N ILE A 7 -33.53 -8.97 -70.86
CA ILE A 7 -32.81 -10.19 -70.49
C ILE A 7 -31.92 -9.94 -69.26
N LEU A 8 -31.18 -8.83 -69.25
CA LEU A 8 -30.30 -8.47 -68.14
C LEU A 8 -31.08 -8.18 -66.85
N SER A 9 -32.25 -7.53 -66.92
CA SER A 9 -33.09 -7.29 -65.74
C SER A 9 -33.65 -8.59 -65.16
N ARG A 10 -34.10 -9.52 -66.00
CA ARG A 10 -34.54 -10.86 -65.57
C ARG A 10 -33.39 -11.68 -64.99
N LEU A 11 -32.20 -11.58 -65.56
CA LEU A 11 -31.00 -12.24 -65.06
C LEU A 11 -30.59 -11.68 -63.69
N ALA A 12 -30.65 -10.36 -63.50
CA ALA A 12 -30.39 -9.72 -62.23
C ALA A 12 -31.40 -10.17 -61.16
N ALA A 13 -32.70 -10.22 -61.49
CA ALA A 13 -33.73 -10.72 -60.59
C ALA A 13 -33.49 -12.19 -60.18
N ASN A 14 -33.08 -13.05 -61.12
CA ASN A 14 -32.73 -14.45 -60.83
C ASN A 14 -31.52 -14.56 -59.90
N HIS A 15 -30.44 -13.80 -60.15
CA HIS A 15 -29.25 -13.84 -59.28
C HIS A 15 -29.50 -13.24 -57.90
N LEU A 16 -30.38 -12.23 -57.80
CA LEU A 16 -30.88 -11.70 -56.54
C LEU A 16 -31.67 -12.77 -55.76
N HIS A 17 -32.59 -13.46 -56.42
CA HIS A 17 -33.39 -14.53 -55.82
C HIS A 17 -32.53 -15.70 -55.31
N LEU A 18 -31.41 -15.98 -55.97
CA LEU A 18 -30.44 -17.02 -55.56
C LEU A 18 -29.33 -16.50 -54.63
N ALA A 19 -29.39 -15.23 -54.21
CA ALA A 19 -28.37 -14.55 -53.41
C ALA A 19 -26.93 -14.74 -53.96
N GLN A 20 -26.77 -14.70 -55.28
CA GLN A 20 -25.49 -14.86 -55.98
C GLN A 20 -24.92 -13.48 -56.32
N PHE A 21 -24.22 -12.87 -55.35
CA PHE A 21 -23.81 -11.46 -55.49
C PHE A 21 -22.84 -11.22 -56.65
N GLU A 22 -21.80 -12.04 -56.85
CA GLU A 22 -20.83 -11.81 -57.95
C GLU A 22 -21.47 -11.91 -59.35
N PRO A 23 -22.33 -12.91 -59.66
CA PRO A 23 -23.13 -12.92 -60.88
C PRO A 23 -24.12 -11.75 -61.00
N LEU A 24 -24.75 -11.36 -59.90
CA LEU A 24 -25.63 -10.18 -59.86
C LEU A 24 -24.86 -8.91 -60.21
N LYS A 25 -23.70 -8.70 -59.59
CA LYS A 25 -22.80 -7.57 -59.86
C LYS A 25 -22.34 -7.54 -61.31
N ALA A 26 -21.92 -8.67 -61.87
CA ALA A 26 -21.54 -8.74 -63.29
C ALA A 26 -22.71 -8.35 -64.21
N THR A 27 -23.92 -8.79 -63.88
CA THR A 27 -25.14 -8.44 -64.61
C THR A 27 -25.46 -6.96 -64.47
N LEU A 28 -25.33 -6.37 -63.29
CA LEU A 28 -25.55 -4.95 -63.03
C LEU A 28 -24.50 -4.06 -63.70
N LEU A 29 -23.24 -4.49 -63.79
CA LEU A 29 -22.19 -3.80 -64.55
C LEU A 29 -22.47 -3.82 -66.06
N ALA A 30 -22.94 -4.96 -66.59
CA ALA A 30 -23.39 -5.03 -67.99
C ALA A 30 -24.62 -4.14 -68.23
N LEU A 31 -25.56 -4.13 -67.29
CA LEU A 31 -26.75 -3.29 -67.34
C LEU A 31 -26.39 -1.80 -67.26
N ARG A 32 -25.40 -1.41 -66.44
CA ARG A 32 -24.92 -0.03 -66.30
C ARG A 32 -24.45 0.57 -67.63
N VAL A 33 -23.82 -0.23 -68.49
CA VAL A 33 -23.36 0.23 -69.82
C VAL A 33 -24.53 0.54 -70.77
N ARG A 34 -25.67 -0.15 -70.59
CA ARG A 34 -26.84 -0.05 -71.50
C ARG A 34 -27.95 0.84 -70.97
N ASN A 35 -28.21 0.78 -69.68
CA ASN A 35 -29.20 1.56 -68.96
C ASN A 35 -28.70 1.85 -67.54
N PRO A 36 -27.90 2.93 -67.36
CA PRO A 36 -27.33 3.29 -66.07
C PRO A 36 -28.41 3.61 -65.03
N ASP A 37 -29.51 4.25 -65.44
CA ASP A 37 -30.62 4.62 -64.56
C ASP A 37 -31.27 3.38 -63.95
N LEU A 38 -31.56 2.36 -64.76
CA LEU A 38 -32.15 1.11 -64.28
C LEU A 38 -31.21 0.34 -63.34
N ALA A 39 -29.92 0.26 -63.66
CA ALA A 39 -28.93 -0.39 -62.79
C ALA A 39 -28.81 0.36 -61.44
N HIS A 40 -28.86 1.68 -61.49
CA HIS A 40 -28.86 2.56 -60.32
C HIS A 40 -30.11 2.33 -59.47
N THR A 41 -31.32 2.35 -60.06
CA THR A 41 -32.57 2.10 -59.34
C THR A 41 -32.63 0.72 -58.71
N ILE A 42 -32.11 -0.32 -59.39
CA ILE A 42 -32.05 -1.68 -58.81
C ILE A 42 -31.17 -1.68 -57.56
N LEU A 43 -29.97 -1.10 -57.62
CA LEU A 43 -29.08 -0.99 -56.47
C LEU A 43 -29.71 -0.15 -55.35
N GLN A 44 -30.34 0.96 -55.67
CA GLN A 44 -31.04 1.80 -54.70
C GLN A 44 -32.16 1.04 -54.00
N THR A 45 -32.93 0.24 -54.74
CA THR A 45 -34.03 -0.58 -54.21
C THR A 45 -33.51 -1.68 -53.30
N ILE A 46 -32.35 -2.28 -53.62
CA ILE A 46 -31.73 -3.29 -52.75
C ILE A 46 -31.25 -2.65 -51.45
N VAL A 47 -30.60 -1.49 -51.53
CA VAL A 47 -30.09 -0.76 -50.37
C VAL A 47 -31.23 -0.21 -49.51
N SER A 48 -32.29 0.33 -50.11
CA SER A 48 -33.43 0.91 -49.37
C SER A 48 -34.25 -0.13 -48.62
N ASN A 49 -34.31 -1.35 -49.14
CA ASN A 49 -34.92 -2.49 -48.45
C ASN A 49 -33.93 -3.21 -47.50
N ALA A 50 -32.71 -2.69 -47.31
CA ALA A 50 -31.66 -3.34 -46.53
C ALA A 50 -31.41 -4.81 -46.95
N GLY A 51 -31.51 -5.09 -48.25
CA GLY A 51 -31.39 -6.44 -48.82
C GLY A 51 -32.53 -7.39 -48.44
N ARG A 52 -33.59 -6.93 -47.77
CA ARG A 52 -34.74 -7.73 -47.35
C ARG A 52 -35.73 -7.86 -48.50
N PHE A 53 -35.72 -9.02 -49.15
CA PHE A 53 -36.68 -9.39 -50.20
C PHE A 53 -37.32 -10.73 -49.87
N ASP A 54 -38.59 -10.86 -50.22
CA ASP A 54 -39.32 -12.12 -50.04
C ASP A 54 -38.77 -13.22 -50.96
N ASN A 55 -38.79 -14.45 -50.44
CA ASN A 55 -38.42 -15.67 -51.17
C ASN A 55 -36.95 -15.74 -51.64
N VAL A 56 -36.01 -14.97 -51.10
CA VAL A 56 -34.58 -15.11 -51.44
C VAL A 56 -33.98 -16.39 -50.84
N LEU A 57 -33.28 -17.16 -51.67
CA LEU A 57 -32.50 -18.34 -51.29
C LEU A 57 -31.07 -17.91 -50.94
N TRP A 58 -30.82 -17.64 -49.66
CA TRP A 58 -29.49 -17.23 -49.18
C TRP A 58 -28.42 -18.27 -49.51
N SER A 59 -27.27 -17.79 -50.00
CA SER A 59 -26.19 -18.61 -50.51
C SER A 59 -24.93 -18.44 -49.66
N ARG A 60 -23.91 -19.26 -49.89
CA ARG A 60 -22.60 -19.07 -49.23
C ARG A 60 -21.91 -17.77 -49.68
N SER A 61 -22.22 -17.28 -50.88
CA SER A 61 -21.65 -16.05 -51.42
C SER A 61 -22.32 -14.80 -50.86
N CYS A 62 -23.55 -14.93 -50.37
CA CYS A 62 -24.30 -13.87 -49.70
C CYS A 62 -25.28 -14.51 -48.72
N SER A 63 -24.88 -14.56 -47.44
CA SER A 63 -25.53 -15.36 -46.40
C SER A 63 -26.63 -14.63 -45.63
N SER A 64 -26.75 -13.31 -45.79
CA SER A 64 -27.71 -12.51 -45.04
C SER A 64 -28.17 -11.27 -45.84
N PRO A 65 -29.36 -10.72 -45.53
CA PRO A 65 -29.83 -9.46 -46.08
C PRO A 65 -28.85 -8.30 -45.86
N SER A 66 -28.27 -8.21 -44.66
CA SER A 66 -27.32 -7.13 -44.32
C SER A 66 -26.05 -7.19 -45.15
N LEU A 67 -25.55 -8.40 -45.48
CA LEU A 67 -24.41 -8.57 -46.38
C LEU A 67 -24.76 -8.18 -47.82
N LEU A 68 -25.98 -8.52 -48.28
CA LEU A 68 -26.47 -8.10 -49.59
C LEU A 68 -26.56 -6.57 -49.66
N ALA A 69 -27.12 -5.93 -48.62
CA ALA A 69 -27.21 -4.48 -48.51
C ALA A 69 -25.83 -3.82 -48.57
N PHE A 70 -24.88 -4.28 -47.74
CA PHE A 70 -23.52 -3.77 -47.73
C PHE A 70 -22.83 -3.88 -49.09
N LEU A 71 -22.85 -5.07 -49.70
CA LEU A 71 -22.21 -5.31 -50.99
C LEU A 71 -22.85 -4.47 -52.11
N SER A 72 -24.19 -4.32 -52.08
CA SER A 72 -24.92 -3.44 -53.00
C SER A 72 -24.62 -1.97 -52.76
N THR A 73 -24.44 -1.51 -51.52
CA THR A 73 -24.00 -0.15 -51.19
C THR A 73 -22.61 0.13 -51.75
N VAL A 74 -21.65 -0.79 -51.58
CA VAL A 74 -20.30 -0.64 -52.13
C VAL A 74 -20.32 -0.48 -53.64
N GLU A 75 -21.21 -1.19 -54.35
CA GLU A 75 -21.35 -1.03 -55.80
C GLU A 75 -22.12 0.24 -56.18
N LEU A 76 -23.15 0.62 -55.41
CA LEU A 76 -23.92 1.86 -55.62
C LEU A 76 -23.02 3.11 -55.51
N LEU A 77 -22.11 3.13 -54.54
CA LEU A 77 -21.16 4.24 -54.32
C LEU A 77 -20.19 4.46 -55.51
N ARG A 78 -20.14 3.55 -56.49
CA ARG A 78 -19.38 3.69 -57.74
C ARG A 78 -20.16 4.36 -58.87
N PHE A 79 -21.42 4.73 -58.63
CA PHE A 79 -22.26 5.50 -59.55
C PHE A 79 -22.17 6.99 -59.24
N GLU A 80 -22.54 7.82 -60.20
CA GLU A 80 -22.71 9.26 -59.98
C GLU A 80 -23.98 9.49 -59.15
N ASN A 81 -23.92 10.37 -58.15
CA ASN A 81 -25.02 10.71 -57.23
C ASN A 81 -25.69 9.51 -56.51
N PRO A 82 -24.93 8.66 -55.79
CA PRO A 82 -25.44 7.43 -55.17
C PRO A 82 -26.53 7.65 -54.12
N THR A 83 -26.54 8.82 -53.47
CA THR A 83 -27.42 9.13 -52.34
C THR A 83 -28.61 10.03 -52.68
N SER A 84 -28.84 10.31 -53.96
CA SER A 84 -29.89 11.24 -54.43
C SER A 84 -31.28 11.08 -53.77
N PRO A 85 -31.74 9.87 -53.38
CA PRO A 85 -33.03 9.69 -52.72
C PRO A 85 -33.03 9.87 -51.19
N TRP A 86 -31.86 9.79 -50.55
CA TRP A 86 -31.74 9.67 -49.09
C TRP A 86 -31.47 10.98 -48.35
N GLY A 87 -31.09 12.05 -49.06
CA GLY A 87 -30.81 13.36 -48.46
C GLY A 87 -29.52 13.44 -47.62
N PHE A 88 -28.86 12.32 -47.33
CA PHE A 88 -27.55 12.26 -46.66
C PHE A 88 -26.40 11.94 -47.62
N ASP A 89 -25.16 12.10 -47.17
CA ASP A 89 -23.96 11.98 -47.99
C ASP A 89 -23.48 10.52 -48.17
N SER A 90 -22.52 10.32 -49.07
CA SER A 90 -21.99 8.98 -49.41
C SER A 90 -21.32 8.28 -48.23
N GLU A 91 -20.69 9.04 -47.34
CA GLU A 91 -20.08 8.50 -46.12
C GLU A 91 -21.15 7.97 -45.17
N THR A 92 -22.22 8.74 -44.92
CA THR A 92 -23.33 8.30 -44.07
C THR A 92 -24.03 7.06 -44.64
N LEU A 93 -24.20 6.96 -45.97
CA LEU A 93 -24.76 5.75 -46.59
C LEU A 93 -23.89 4.52 -46.34
N GLY A 94 -22.57 4.66 -46.47
CA GLY A 94 -21.61 3.61 -46.15
C GLY A 94 -21.68 3.20 -44.68
N LEU A 95 -21.66 4.16 -43.77
CA LEU A 95 -21.74 3.92 -42.33
C LEU A 95 -23.03 3.20 -41.91
N ARG A 96 -24.19 3.57 -42.48
CA ARG A 96 -25.48 2.90 -42.21
C ARG A 96 -25.49 1.45 -42.72
N ALA A 97 -24.87 1.17 -43.87
CA ALA A 97 -24.75 -0.19 -44.39
C ALA A 97 -23.76 -1.04 -43.57
N ASP A 98 -22.63 -0.46 -43.17
CA ASP A 98 -21.64 -1.09 -42.28
C ASP A 98 -22.27 -1.47 -40.94
N PHE A 99 -23.07 -0.56 -40.35
CA PHE A 99 -23.79 -0.80 -39.11
C PHE A 99 -24.65 -2.06 -39.16
N LEU A 100 -25.45 -2.22 -40.22
CA LEU A 100 -26.28 -3.42 -40.42
C LEU A 100 -25.46 -4.70 -40.51
N LEU A 101 -24.32 -4.65 -41.20
CA LEU A 101 -23.44 -5.81 -41.33
C LEU A 101 -22.81 -6.18 -39.99
N MET A 102 -22.31 -5.20 -39.23
CA MET A 102 -21.71 -5.43 -37.90
C MET A 102 -22.72 -6.01 -36.91
N VAL A 103 -23.93 -5.47 -36.86
CA VAL A 103 -25.00 -6.00 -36.00
C VAL A 103 -25.42 -7.41 -36.43
N GLN A 104 -25.51 -7.68 -37.74
CA GLN A 104 -25.81 -9.03 -38.23
C GLN A 104 -24.72 -10.04 -37.86
N VAL A 105 -23.45 -9.65 -37.95
CA VAL A 105 -22.31 -10.49 -37.51
C VAL A 105 -22.40 -10.79 -36.02
N LEU A 106 -22.79 -9.81 -35.18
CA LEU A 106 -23.02 -10.05 -33.75
C LEU A 106 -24.17 -11.03 -33.52
N ILE A 107 -25.31 -10.86 -34.21
CA ILE A 107 -26.46 -11.77 -34.09
C ILE A 107 -26.05 -13.20 -34.44
N ASP A 108 -25.36 -13.40 -35.56
CA ASP A 108 -24.97 -14.72 -36.04
C ASP A 108 -23.98 -15.42 -35.08
N ARG A 109 -23.08 -14.66 -34.44
CA ARG A 109 -22.11 -15.19 -33.47
C ARG A 109 -22.74 -15.47 -32.09
N VAL A 110 -23.67 -14.63 -31.65
CA VAL A 110 -24.31 -14.73 -30.31
C VAL A 110 -25.39 -15.83 -30.27
N ARG A 111 -25.99 -16.16 -31.42
CA ARG A 111 -27.14 -17.07 -31.52
C ARG A 111 -26.92 -18.46 -30.86
N ASP A 112 -25.69 -18.96 -30.87
CA ASP A 112 -25.38 -20.28 -30.32
C ASP A 112 -25.06 -20.26 -28.80
N GLY A 113 -24.83 -19.08 -28.22
CA GLY A 113 -24.44 -18.90 -26.81
C GLY A 113 -25.51 -18.27 -25.90
N ASP A 114 -26.46 -17.53 -26.47
CA ASP A 114 -27.50 -16.81 -25.72
C ASP A 114 -28.68 -17.71 -25.33
N LYS A 115 -28.57 -18.35 -24.16
CA LYS A 115 -29.58 -19.29 -23.63
C LYS A 115 -30.93 -18.64 -23.32
N GLU A 116 -30.94 -17.35 -22.99
CA GLU A 116 -32.14 -16.61 -22.61
C GLU A 116 -32.74 -15.82 -23.79
N GLY A 117 -31.97 -15.64 -24.87
CA GLY A 117 -32.39 -14.92 -26.07
C GLY A 117 -32.49 -13.40 -25.89
N ASN A 118 -32.03 -12.88 -24.75
CA ASN A 118 -32.14 -11.46 -24.41
C ASN A 118 -31.17 -10.62 -25.26
N CYS A 119 -29.94 -11.08 -25.47
CA CYS A 119 -28.95 -10.35 -26.28
C CYS A 119 -29.34 -10.34 -27.76
N VAL A 120 -29.80 -11.48 -28.28
CA VAL A 120 -30.26 -11.59 -29.68
C VAL A 120 -31.48 -10.70 -29.92
N ARG A 121 -32.42 -10.62 -28.96
CA ARG A 121 -33.59 -9.73 -29.07
C ARG A 121 -33.18 -8.25 -29.20
N VAL A 122 -32.23 -7.81 -28.37
CA VAL A 122 -31.77 -6.42 -28.36
C VAL A 122 -30.97 -6.09 -29.62
N LEU A 123 -30.07 -6.98 -30.05
CA LEU A 123 -29.34 -6.84 -31.31
C LEU A 123 -30.28 -6.84 -32.52
N GLN A 124 -31.36 -7.63 -32.50
CA GLN A 124 -32.38 -7.59 -33.54
C GLN A 124 -33.09 -6.23 -33.58
N GLY A 125 -33.36 -5.63 -32.41
CA GLY A 125 -33.84 -4.25 -32.30
C GLY A 125 -32.87 -3.24 -32.93
N PHE A 126 -31.56 -3.36 -32.67
CA PHE A 126 -30.56 -2.51 -33.32
C PHE A 126 -30.57 -2.70 -34.84
N LEU A 127 -30.69 -3.93 -35.32
CA LEU A 127 -30.71 -4.23 -36.74
C LEU A 127 -31.94 -3.58 -37.40
N ASP A 128 -33.11 -3.71 -36.80
CA ASP A 128 -34.35 -3.14 -37.34
C ASP A 128 -34.30 -1.60 -37.35
N LEU A 129 -33.70 -0.98 -36.34
CA LEU A 129 -33.42 0.45 -36.30
C LEU A 129 -32.55 0.89 -37.49
N GLY A 130 -31.48 0.14 -37.77
CA GLY A 130 -30.62 0.39 -38.94
C GLY A 130 -31.35 0.24 -40.28
N VAL A 131 -32.31 -0.69 -40.36
CA VAL A 131 -33.11 -0.90 -41.58
C VAL A 131 -34.04 0.27 -41.83
N GLU A 132 -34.68 0.80 -40.79
CA GLU A 132 -35.51 1.99 -40.91
C GLU A 132 -34.72 3.20 -41.42
N ARG A 133 -33.46 3.36 -40.98
CA ARG A 133 -32.56 4.43 -41.44
C ARG A 133 -32.12 4.32 -42.91
N LEU A 134 -32.29 3.16 -43.55
CA LEU A 134 -32.00 2.98 -44.98
C LEU A 134 -33.25 3.12 -45.85
N LYS A 135 -34.46 3.20 -45.29
CA LYS A 135 -35.67 3.38 -46.10
C LYS A 135 -35.76 4.82 -46.60
N PHE A 136 -35.92 5.00 -47.90
CA PHE A 136 -36.45 6.22 -48.50
C PHE A 136 -37.75 5.84 -49.22
N ASP A 137 -38.83 6.53 -48.92
CA ASP A 137 -40.19 6.09 -49.24
C ASP A 137 -40.43 6.04 -50.77
N VAL A 138 -40.78 4.87 -51.32
CA VAL A 138 -41.31 4.74 -52.70
C VAL A 138 -42.73 4.17 -52.73
N ASP A 139 -43.19 3.45 -51.70
CA ASP A 139 -44.59 2.99 -51.62
C ASP A 139 -45.07 2.81 -50.17
N THR A 140 -45.83 3.79 -49.68
CA THR A 140 -46.45 3.84 -48.35
C THR A 140 -47.63 2.87 -48.22
N SER A 141 -47.43 1.57 -48.39
CA SER A 141 -48.52 0.59 -48.20
C SER A 141 -48.07 -0.81 -47.81
N SER A 142 -47.15 -0.96 -46.87
CA SER A 142 -47.16 -2.12 -45.96
C SER A 142 -46.07 -2.02 -44.92
N SER A 143 -46.50 -1.96 -43.65
CA SER A 143 -46.12 -2.92 -42.60
C SER A 143 -46.05 -2.17 -41.28
N GLY A 144 -47.05 -2.42 -40.44
CA GLY A 144 -46.97 -2.09 -39.02
C GLY A 144 -45.88 -2.94 -38.38
N GLY A 145 -44.68 -2.37 -38.27
CA GLY A 145 -43.64 -2.87 -37.39
C GLY A 145 -43.86 -2.24 -36.01
N SER A 146 -44.19 -3.07 -35.03
CA SER A 146 -44.15 -2.68 -33.62
C SER A 146 -42.78 -2.08 -33.31
N SER A 147 -42.69 -0.77 -33.13
CA SER A 147 -41.47 -0.11 -32.65
C SER A 147 -41.25 -0.55 -31.22
N TYR A 148 -40.47 -1.62 -31.07
CA TYR A 148 -39.91 -2.02 -29.79
C TYR A 148 -38.95 -0.91 -29.40
N MET A 149 -39.37 -0.07 -28.45
CA MET A 149 -38.51 0.98 -27.91
C MET A 149 -37.44 0.29 -27.07
N ILE A 150 -36.19 0.41 -27.49
CA ILE A 150 -35.05 -0.12 -26.74
C ILE A 150 -34.84 0.78 -25.53
N GLU A 151 -35.07 0.24 -24.34
CA GLU A 151 -34.85 0.96 -23.08
C GLU A 151 -33.43 0.74 -22.55
N GLU A 152 -32.99 1.56 -21.59
CA GLU A 152 -31.66 1.44 -20.97
C GLU A 152 -31.43 0.06 -20.35
N GLU A 153 -32.47 -0.53 -19.74
CA GLU A 153 -32.43 -1.86 -19.13
C GLU A 153 -32.19 -2.98 -20.15
N ASP A 154 -32.64 -2.81 -21.39
CA ASP A 154 -32.43 -3.79 -22.46
C ASP A 154 -30.97 -3.81 -22.94
N VAL A 155 -30.33 -2.65 -23.04
CA VAL A 155 -28.93 -2.54 -23.47
C VAL A 155 -27.97 -3.16 -22.45
N VAL A 156 -28.37 -3.24 -21.17
CA VAL A 156 -27.60 -3.93 -20.12
C VAL A 156 -27.39 -5.41 -20.43
N ALA A 157 -28.33 -6.07 -21.12
CA ALA A 157 -28.20 -7.48 -21.50
C ALA A 157 -26.95 -7.73 -22.35
N LEU A 158 -26.55 -6.76 -23.18
CA LEU A 158 -25.39 -6.88 -24.06
C LEU A 158 -24.05 -6.88 -23.32
N ARG A 159 -23.99 -6.45 -22.06
CA ARG A 159 -22.73 -6.43 -21.27
C ARG A 159 -22.06 -7.80 -21.20
N SER A 160 -22.87 -8.87 -21.16
CA SER A 160 -22.39 -10.24 -21.10
C SER A 160 -21.61 -10.68 -22.36
N ILE A 161 -21.89 -10.06 -23.52
CA ILE A 161 -21.29 -10.42 -24.81
C ILE A 161 -20.30 -9.38 -25.35
N VAL A 162 -20.22 -8.19 -24.74
CA VAL A 162 -19.30 -7.11 -25.15
C VAL A 162 -17.85 -7.56 -25.09
N LEU A 163 -17.47 -8.36 -24.09
CA LEU A 163 -16.11 -8.87 -23.95
C LEU A 163 -15.78 -9.93 -25.00
N ASP A 164 -16.71 -10.83 -25.27
CA ASP A 164 -16.53 -11.95 -26.20
C ASP A 164 -16.40 -11.47 -27.66
N TYR A 165 -16.96 -10.30 -27.98
CA TYR A 165 -16.96 -9.71 -29.33
C TYR A 165 -16.47 -8.25 -29.34
N SER A 166 -15.48 -7.95 -28.50
CA SER A 166 -14.99 -6.58 -28.27
C SER A 166 -14.49 -5.86 -29.53
N ASP A 167 -13.89 -6.60 -30.47
CA ASP A 167 -13.47 -6.11 -31.79
C ASP A 167 -14.66 -5.57 -32.61
N VAL A 168 -15.78 -6.30 -32.61
CA VAL A 168 -16.97 -5.92 -33.36
C VAL A 168 -17.73 -4.79 -32.66
N PHE A 169 -17.79 -4.80 -31.32
CA PHE A 169 -18.42 -3.72 -30.55
C PHE A 169 -17.64 -2.40 -30.63
N ASP A 170 -16.31 -2.43 -30.66
CA ASP A 170 -15.49 -1.23 -30.86
C ASP A 170 -15.72 -0.61 -32.25
N ALA A 171 -15.71 -1.45 -33.30
CA ALA A 171 -16.03 -1.02 -34.65
C ALA A 171 -17.46 -0.44 -34.75
N LEU A 172 -18.42 -1.07 -34.08
CA LEU A 172 -19.81 -0.62 -34.00
C LEU A 172 -19.92 0.74 -33.29
N CYS A 173 -19.23 0.93 -32.16
CA CYS A 173 -19.22 2.21 -31.44
C CYS A 173 -18.54 3.32 -32.27
N CYS A 174 -17.43 3.02 -32.93
CA CYS A 174 -16.78 3.97 -33.83
C CYS A 174 -17.70 4.40 -34.97
N ASN A 175 -18.42 3.44 -35.56
CA ASN A 175 -19.38 3.70 -36.61
C ASN A 175 -20.56 4.55 -36.13
N ILE A 176 -21.19 4.20 -35.00
CA ILE A 176 -22.30 4.97 -34.41
C ILE A 176 -21.87 6.41 -34.13
N ARG A 177 -20.67 6.63 -33.58
CA ARG A 177 -20.14 7.97 -33.31
C ARG A 177 -19.99 8.80 -34.59
N ARG A 178 -19.50 8.20 -35.67
CA ARG A 178 -19.38 8.88 -36.98
C ARG A 178 -20.75 9.22 -37.59
N GLN A 179 -21.75 8.37 -37.38
CA GLN A 179 -23.13 8.64 -37.80
C GLN A 179 -23.78 9.79 -37.02
N LEU A 180 -23.47 9.95 -35.72
CA LEU A 180 -23.99 11.05 -34.90
C LEU A 180 -23.29 12.40 -35.19
N ASN A 181 -21.99 12.36 -35.51
CA ASN A 181 -21.16 13.56 -35.64
C ASN A 181 -20.98 14.06 -37.09
N GLY A 182 -21.68 13.47 -38.06
CA GLY A 182 -21.61 13.89 -39.47
C GLY A 182 -20.23 13.75 -40.11
N GLY A 183 -19.47 12.69 -39.78
CA GLY A 183 -18.20 12.36 -40.44
C GLY A 183 -16.95 13.15 -40.01
N SER A 184 -17.01 14.03 -39.01
CA SER A 184 -15.82 14.76 -38.52
C SER A 184 -14.97 13.91 -37.55
N GLU A 185 -13.67 13.72 -37.84
CA GLU A 185 -12.69 12.97 -37.01
C GLU A 185 -12.18 13.72 -35.75
N SER A 186 -12.88 14.76 -35.29
CA SER A 186 -12.56 15.55 -34.09
C SER A 186 -13.86 15.69 -33.29
N CYS A 187 -13.99 15.47 -31.98
CA CYS A 187 -13.09 15.59 -30.85
C CYS A 187 -13.68 14.81 -29.65
N MET A 188 -13.10 15.01 -28.46
CA MET A 188 -13.25 14.35 -27.17
C MET A 188 -14.68 14.18 -26.60
N VAL A 189 -14.74 13.24 -25.65
CA VAL A 189 -15.91 12.63 -24.99
C VAL A 189 -16.79 13.63 -24.19
N GLU A 190 -16.31 14.84 -23.90
CA GLU A 190 -17.05 15.83 -23.09
C GLU A 190 -17.98 16.77 -23.88
N GLU A 191 -17.98 16.74 -25.22
CA GLU A 191 -18.77 17.71 -26.02
C GLU A 191 -20.16 17.23 -26.45
N VAL A 192 -20.60 16.02 -26.08
CA VAL A 192 -21.91 15.49 -26.48
C VAL A 192 -23.07 16.26 -25.82
N GLU A 193 -22.86 16.88 -24.65
CA GLU A 193 -23.92 17.65 -23.98
C GLU A 193 -24.17 19.04 -24.60
N HIS A 194 -23.28 19.56 -25.47
CA HIS A 194 -23.36 20.96 -25.90
C HIS A 194 -23.53 21.20 -27.41
N GLN A 195 -23.71 20.16 -28.24
CA GLN A 195 -23.84 20.32 -29.70
C GLN A 195 -25.27 20.13 -30.27
N VAL A 196 -26.31 20.13 -29.44
CA VAL A 196 -27.72 20.15 -29.93
C VAL A 196 -28.13 21.52 -30.50
N GLU A 197 -27.33 22.57 -30.31
CA GLU A 197 -27.57 23.88 -30.92
C GLU A 197 -26.88 24.01 -32.29
N ARG A 198 -27.27 23.19 -33.27
CA ARG A 198 -27.09 23.54 -34.69
C ARG A 198 -28.41 23.40 -35.42
N ASN A 199 -29.00 24.57 -35.69
CA ASN A 199 -30.28 24.80 -36.35
C ASN A 199 -30.37 24.14 -37.74
N GLU A 200 -30.82 22.89 -37.80
CA GLU A 200 -31.71 22.38 -38.84
C GLU A 200 -32.76 21.54 -38.11
N ALA A 201 -34.04 21.63 -38.51
CA ALA A 201 -35.10 20.86 -37.86
C ALA A 201 -34.89 19.37 -38.16
N ILE A 202 -34.19 18.66 -37.27
CA ILE A 202 -34.01 17.21 -37.31
C ILE A 202 -35.40 16.57 -37.26
N ASP A 203 -35.68 15.60 -38.13
CA ASP A 203 -36.92 14.83 -38.09
C ASP A 203 -37.06 14.22 -36.68
N PRO A 204 -38.18 14.41 -35.95
CA PRO A 204 -38.37 13.82 -34.62
C PRO A 204 -38.14 12.30 -34.59
N ARG A 205 -38.31 11.60 -35.72
CA ARG A 205 -37.95 10.18 -35.83
C ARG A 205 -36.44 9.93 -35.81
N GLU A 206 -35.64 10.81 -36.41
CA GLU A 206 -34.17 10.71 -36.39
C GLU A 206 -33.60 11.09 -35.03
N GLU A 207 -34.27 11.99 -34.28
CA GLU A 207 -33.94 12.33 -32.89
C GLU A 207 -34.10 11.13 -31.95
N ASP A 208 -35.22 10.41 -32.01
CA ASP A 208 -35.46 9.20 -31.19
C ASP A 208 -34.41 8.10 -31.47
N ILE A 209 -34.02 7.92 -32.73
CA ILE A 209 -33.01 6.95 -33.14
C ILE A 209 -31.61 7.35 -32.65
N ASN A 210 -31.28 8.64 -32.74
CA ASN A 210 -30.02 9.17 -32.25
C ASN A 210 -29.91 9.04 -30.72
N ASN A 211 -31.02 9.17 -29.99
CA ASN A 211 -31.08 8.91 -28.55
C ASN A 211 -30.76 7.44 -28.22
N VAL A 212 -31.29 6.48 -28.99
CA VAL A 212 -30.93 5.06 -28.84
C VAL A 212 -29.47 4.81 -29.18
N PHE A 213 -28.93 5.43 -30.22
CA PHE A 213 -27.51 5.33 -30.58
C PHE A 213 -26.59 5.90 -29.49
N ALA A 214 -26.96 7.04 -28.88
CA ALA A 214 -26.27 7.60 -27.74
C ALA A 214 -26.33 6.65 -26.53
N LEU A 215 -27.50 6.04 -26.27
CA LEU A 215 -27.68 5.04 -25.20
C LEU A 215 -26.77 3.80 -25.38
N ILE A 216 -26.59 3.35 -26.63
CA ILE A 216 -25.69 2.25 -27.00
C ILE A 216 -24.24 2.64 -26.72
N LEU A 217 -23.79 3.80 -27.20
CA LEU A 217 -22.44 4.30 -26.95
C LEU A 217 -22.17 4.42 -25.45
N ARG A 218 -23.13 4.99 -24.72
CA ARG A 218 -23.06 5.20 -23.28
C ARG A 218 -22.84 3.87 -22.55
N ASN A 219 -23.64 2.83 -22.84
CA ASN A 219 -23.54 1.54 -22.15
C ASN A 219 -22.33 0.68 -22.54
N VAL A 220 -21.83 0.78 -23.78
CA VAL A 220 -20.64 0.03 -24.22
C VAL A 220 -19.33 0.73 -23.80
N GLN A 221 -19.33 2.06 -23.65
CA GLN A 221 -18.14 2.85 -23.26
C GLN A 221 -17.91 2.96 -21.74
N TYR A 222 -18.78 2.41 -20.89
CA TYR A 222 -18.65 2.53 -19.45
C TYR A 222 -17.61 1.58 -18.82
N MET A 223 -16.33 1.77 -19.12
CA MET A 223 -15.22 1.19 -18.33
C MET A 223 -15.38 1.48 -16.83
N ASP A 224 -15.95 2.64 -16.46
CA ASP A 224 -16.17 3.05 -15.06
C ASP A 224 -17.23 2.21 -14.33
N THR A 225 -17.91 1.29 -15.01
CA THR A 225 -18.83 0.31 -14.38
C THR A 225 -18.29 -1.11 -14.40
N TRP A 226 -17.07 -1.31 -14.91
CA TRP A 226 -16.48 -2.63 -15.05
C TRP A 226 -15.86 -3.10 -13.73
N GLU A 227 -15.90 -4.42 -13.55
CA GLU A 227 -15.13 -5.07 -12.49
C GLU A 227 -13.63 -4.82 -12.72
N LEU A 228 -12.90 -4.60 -11.62
CA LEU A 228 -11.49 -4.18 -11.61
C LEU A 228 -10.60 -5.07 -12.49
N ASP A 229 -10.75 -6.39 -12.36
CA ASP A 229 -9.92 -7.37 -13.09
C ASP A 229 -10.23 -7.37 -14.60
N ALA A 230 -11.50 -7.19 -14.97
CA ALA A 230 -11.90 -7.09 -16.38
C ALA A 230 -11.31 -5.83 -17.04
N ALA A 231 -11.38 -4.68 -16.35
CA ALA A 231 -10.79 -3.43 -16.81
C ALA A 231 -9.26 -3.52 -16.95
N LEU A 232 -8.58 -4.13 -15.97
CA LEU A 232 -7.12 -4.34 -16.02
C LEU A 232 -6.69 -5.29 -17.15
N ASN A 233 -7.45 -6.37 -17.39
CA ASN A 233 -7.15 -7.32 -18.46
C ASN A 233 -7.28 -6.67 -19.84
N VAL A 234 -8.35 -5.91 -20.10
CA VAL A 234 -8.53 -5.21 -21.37
C VAL A 234 -7.48 -4.13 -21.58
N LEU A 235 -7.18 -3.31 -20.56
CA LEU A 235 -6.10 -2.32 -20.68
C LEU A 235 -4.72 -2.96 -20.87
N THR A 236 -4.48 -4.12 -20.29
CA THR A 236 -3.25 -4.89 -20.49
C THR A 236 -3.17 -5.43 -21.92
N MET A 237 -4.28 -5.95 -22.46
CA MET A 237 -4.37 -6.36 -23.87
C MET A 237 -4.15 -5.18 -24.82
N CYS A 238 -4.84 -4.06 -24.62
CA CYS A 238 -4.65 -2.83 -25.40
C CYS A 238 -3.18 -2.36 -25.35
N SER A 239 -2.56 -2.37 -24.17
CA SER A 239 -1.14 -2.01 -24.02
C SER A 239 -0.18 -2.92 -24.80
N CYS A 240 -0.56 -4.17 -25.08
CA CYS A 240 0.27 -5.11 -25.85
C CYS A 240 0.11 -4.96 -27.36
N HIS A 241 -0.97 -4.32 -27.83
CA HIS A 241 -1.32 -4.23 -29.25
C HIS A 241 -1.21 -2.80 -29.82
N LEU A 242 -1.09 -1.78 -28.95
CA LEU A 242 -0.85 -0.38 -29.34
C LEU A 242 0.64 -0.13 -29.59
N LEU A 243 0.96 0.64 -30.63
CA LEU A 243 2.30 1.12 -30.93
C LEU A 243 2.62 2.34 -30.04
N GLU A 244 3.88 2.55 -29.67
CA GLU A 244 4.30 3.71 -28.84
C GLU A 244 3.97 5.07 -29.48
N SER A 245 3.76 5.10 -30.80
CA SER A 245 3.36 6.29 -31.56
C SER A 245 1.86 6.60 -31.51
N ASP A 246 1.03 5.69 -30.99
CA ASP A 246 -0.42 5.87 -31.00
C ASP A 246 -0.85 6.89 -29.94
N PRO A 247 -1.69 7.89 -30.29
CA PRO A 247 -2.11 8.95 -29.37
C PRO A 247 -2.90 8.42 -28.16
N VAL A 248 -3.50 7.24 -28.29
CA VAL A 248 -4.30 6.56 -27.24
C VAL A 248 -3.43 5.74 -26.28
N SER A 249 -2.18 5.43 -26.66
CA SER A 249 -1.27 4.60 -25.87
C SER A 249 -0.96 5.21 -24.49
N TYR A 250 -0.76 6.53 -24.43
CA TYR A 250 -0.52 7.25 -23.18
C TYR A 250 -1.72 7.13 -22.22
N GLU A 251 -2.93 7.31 -22.73
CA GLU A 251 -4.16 7.25 -21.93
C GLU A 251 -4.41 5.83 -21.39
N VAL A 252 -4.23 4.80 -22.22
CA VAL A 252 -4.36 3.39 -21.82
C VAL A 252 -3.35 3.02 -20.74
N LEU A 253 -2.09 3.43 -20.89
CA LEU A 253 -1.04 3.20 -19.90
C LEU A 253 -1.32 3.94 -18.59
N HIS A 254 -1.77 5.19 -18.67
CA HIS A 254 -2.12 6.00 -17.52
C HIS A 254 -3.30 5.40 -16.75
N ARG A 255 -4.40 5.04 -17.44
CA ARG A 255 -5.57 4.41 -16.83
C ARG A 255 -5.24 3.04 -16.24
N ARG A 256 -4.38 2.25 -16.91
CA ARG A 256 -3.89 0.97 -16.37
C ARG A 256 -3.13 1.16 -15.06
N LYS A 257 -2.20 2.13 -15.03
CA LYS A 257 -1.41 2.43 -13.82
C LYS A 257 -2.31 2.91 -12.68
N ALA A 258 -3.33 3.72 -12.97
CA ALA A 258 -4.31 4.15 -11.98
C ALA A 258 -5.12 2.98 -11.40
N LEU A 259 -5.63 2.07 -12.24
CA LEU A 259 -6.37 0.88 -11.79
C LEU A 259 -5.50 -0.09 -10.99
N GLN A 260 -4.22 -0.26 -11.35
CA GLN A 260 -3.27 -1.06 -10.55
C GLN A 260 -3.08 -0.49 -9.15
N LYS A 261 -2.97 0.84 -9.03
CA LYS A 261 -2.94 1.53 -7.73
C LYS A 261 -4.23 1.28 -6.93
N TYR A 262 -5.40 1.41 -7.55
CA TYR A 262 -6.68 1.17 -6.88
C TYR A 262 -6.85 -0.29 -6.44
N SER A 263 -6.37 -1.25 -7.23
CA SER A 263 -6.29 -2.66 -6.85
C SER A 263 -5.47 -2.86 -5.58
N HIS A 264 -4.30 -2.22 -5.49
CA HIS A 264 -3.45 -2.30 -4.31
C HIS A 264 -4.11 -1.71 -3.08
N ILE A 265 -4.78 -0.56 -3.23
CA ILE A 265 -5.54 0.09 -2.15
C ILE A 265 -6.72 -0.78 -1.69
N LEU A 266 -7.50 -1.36 -2.61
CA LEU A 266 -8.61 -2.27 -2.30
C LEU A 266 -8.14 -3.52 -1.53
N SER A 267 -6.97 -4.06 -1.88
CA SER A 267 -6.40 -5.20 -1.16
C SER A 267 -6.00 -4.87 0.29
N ALA A 268 -5.74 -3.58 0.56
CA ALA A 268 -5.31 -3.08 1.86
C ALA A 268 -6.46 -2.47 2.70
N ASP A 269 -7.53 -2.01 2.05
CA ASP A 269 -8.68 -1.38 2.68
C ASP A 269 -10.00 -2.02 2.26
N ASP A 270 -10.60 -2.75 3.21
CA ASP A 270 -11.85 -3.49 3.11
C ASP A 270 -13.11 -2.60 3.13
N ARG A 271 -12.97 -1.28 3.25
CA ARG A 271 -14.10 -0.34 3.28
C ARG A 271 -14.72 -0.08 1.93
N HIS A 272 -13.92 -0.22 0.88
CA HIS A 272 -14.36 0.04 -0.48
C HIS A 272 -14.74 -1.26 -1.14
N ASN A 273 -15.90 -1.29 -1.79
CA ASN A 273 -16.38 -2.46 -2.52
C ASN A 273 -16.03 -2.40 -4.01
N SER A 274 -15.56 -1.23 -4.47
CA SER A 274 -15.29 -0.96 -5.87
C SER A 274 -14.08 -0.02 -6.01
N TRP A 275 -13.39 -0.09 -7.15
CA TRP A 275 -12.22 0.75 -7.40
C TRP A 275 -12.62 2.21 -7.66
N GLN A 276 -13.87 2.44 -8.03
CA GLN A 276 -14.49 3.74 -8.26
C GLN A 276 -14.65 4.52 -6.94
N GLU A 277 -15.04 3.82 -5.86
CA GLU A 277 -15.08 4.42 -4.52
C GLU A 277 -13.68 4.86 -4.06
N VAL A 278 -12.66 4.05 -4.35
CA VAL A 278 -11.26 4.40 -4.09
C VAL A 278 -10.81 5.59 -4.94
N GLU A 279 -11.18 5.62 -6.22
CA GLU A 279 -10.89 6.75 -7.11
C GLU A 279 -11.51 8.05 -6.58
N ALA A 280 -12.77 8.00 -6.12
CA ALA A 280 -13.45 9.15 -5.52
C ALA A 280 -12.76 9.61 -4.23
N GLU A 281 -12.42 8.69 -3.33
CA GLU A 281 -11.76 9.04 -2.06
C GLU A 281 -10.34 9.58 -2.28
N CYS A 282 -9.61 9.07 -3.29
CA CYS A 282 -8.33 9.65 -3.72
C CYS A 282 -8.45 11.10 -4.20
N LYS A 283 -9.60 11.51 -4.74
CA LYS A 283 -9.87 12.89 -5.20
C LYS A 283 -10.33 13.78 -4.04
N GLU A 284 -11.10 13.24 -3.10
CA GLU A 284 -11.66 14.02 -1.98
C GLU A 284 -10.66 14.24 -0.83
N ASP A 285 -10.00 13.18 -0.34
CA ASP A 285 -9.11 13.22 0.83
C ASP A 285 -7.90 12.27 0.67
N PRO A 286 -6.96 12.60 -0.23
CA PRO A 286 -5.77 11.78 -0.47
C PRO A 286 -4.86 11.69 0.77
N GLU A 287 -4.78 12.75 1.57
CA GLU A 287 -3.96 12.77 2.79
C GLU A 287 -4.53 11.84 3.86
N GLY A 288 -5.83 11.93 4.16
CA GLY A 288 -6.48 11.02 5.10
C GLY A 288 -6.42 9.57 4.65
N LEU A 289 -6.58 9.29 3.36
CA LEU A 289 -6.44 7.94 2.81
C LEU A 289 -5.02 7.38 2.99
N ALA A 290 -3.98 8.15 2.64
CA ALA A 290 -2.59 7.73 2.83
C ALA A 290 -2.28 7.42 4.30
N LEU A 291 -2.77 8.25 5.23
CA LEU A 291 -2.59 8.06 6.66
C LEU A 291 -3.30 6.82 7.21
N ARG A 292 -4.52 6.52 6.72
CA ARG A 292 -5.26 5.31 7.08
C ARG A 292 -4.54 4.06 6.59
N LEU A 293 -4.11 4.04 5.32
CA LEU A 293 -3.35 2.93 4.74
C LEU A 293 -2.04 2.68 5.49
N ALA A 294 -1.32 3.75 5.83
CA ALA A 294 -0.12 3.67 6.66
C ALA A 294 -0.42 3.14 8.07
N GLY A 295 -1.56 3.51 8.66
CA GLY A 295 -2.03 2.99 9.94
C GLY A 295 -2.36 1.49 9.92
N LYS A 296 -2.82 0.97 8.78
CA LYS A 296 -3.07 -0.46 8.54
C LYS A 296 -1.80 -1.25 8.18
N GLY A 297 -0.67 -0.59 7.95
CA GLY A 297 0.59 -1.23 7.56
C GLY A 297 0.78 -1.41 6.04
N ALA A 298 -0.14 -0.90 5.24
CA ALA A 298 -0.07 -0.86 3.78
C ALA A 298 0.72 0.36 3.29
N VAL A 299 1.98 0.47 3.76
CA VAL A 299 2.81 1.66 3.51
C VAL A 299 3.15 1.87 2.04
N SER A 300 3.26 0.79 1.25
CA SER A 300 3.44 0.86 -0.20
C SER A 300 2.25 1.54 -0.91
N ALA A 301 1.02 1.16 -0.57
CA ALA A 301 -0.18 1.80 -1.12
C ALA A 301 -0.30 3.25 -0.66
N ALA A 302 0.05 3.54 0.60
CA ALA A 302 0.08 4.91 1.12
C ALA A 302 1.08 5.81 0.37
N LEU A 303 2.25 5.28 0.00
CA LEU A 303 3.24 5.99 -0.79
C LEU A 303 2.75 6.28 -2.21
N GLU A 304 2.14 5.31 -2.88
CA GLU A 304 1.58 5.50 -4.22
C GLU A 304 0.50 6.59 -4.23
N VAL A 305 -0.36 6.64 -3.21
CA VAL A 305 -1.35 7.72 -3.03
C VAL A 305 -0.64 9.06 -2.86
N ALA A 306 0.32 9.13 -1.94
CA ALA A 306 1.04 10.36 -1.63
C ALA A 306 1.86 10.92 -2.81
N GLU A 307 2.46 10.06 -3.62
CA GLU A 307 3.16 10.46 -4.84
C GLU A 307 2.19 10.92 -5.94
N SER A 308 1.06 10.21 -6.12
CA SER A 308 0.09 10.57 -7.16
C SER A 308 -0.68 11.87 -6.89
N ALA A 309 -0.87 12.23 -5.63
CA ALA A 309 -1.55 13.46 -5.21
C ALA A 309 -0.57 14.58 -4.82
N GLU A 310 0.73 14.41 -5.07
CA GLU A 310 1.79 15.37 -4.74
C GLU A 310 1.71 15.91 -3.30
N LEU A 311 1.43 15.03 -2.35
CA LEU A 311 1.29 15.39 -0.93
C LEU A 311 2.61 15.94 -0.35
N SER A 312 2.49 16.54 0.84
CA SER A 312 3.59 17.22 1.53
C SER A 312 4.86 16.36 1.59
N ILE A 313 6.00 17.03 1.39
CA ILE A 313 7.32 16.39 1.39
C ILE A 313 7.58 15.69 2.73
N ASP A 314 7.15 16.29 3.83
CA ASP A 314 7.32 15.73 5.17
C ASP A 314 6.52 14.43 5.37
N LEU A 315 5.27 14.37 4.87
CA LEU A 315 4.47 13.15 4.91
C LEU A 315 5.10 12.05 4.03
N ARG A 316 5.56 12.39 2.82
CA ARG A 316 6.25 11.43 1.94
C ARG A 316 7.50 10.86 2.61
N ARG A 317 8.31 11.70 3.24
CA ARG A 317 9.52 11.26 3.98
C ARG A 317 9.15 10.33 5.15
N GLU A 318 8.09 10.64 5.90
CA GLU A 318 7.61 9.78 6.98
C GLU A 318 7.17 8.41 6.46
N LEU A 319 6.37 8.38 5.38
CA LEU A 319 5.90 7.14 4.75
C LEU A 319 7.07 6.32 4.18
N GLN A 320 8.05 6.97 3.54
CA GLN A 320 9.27 6.31 3.06
C GLN A 320 10.06 5.70 4.22
N GLY A 321 10.12 6.39 5.37
CA GLY A 321 10.75 5.87 6.59
C GLY A 321 10.05 4.62 7.10
N ARG A 322 8.71 4.62 7.13
CA ARG A 322 7.90 3.44 7.50
C ARG A 322 8.04 2.29 6.50
N GLN A 323 8.18 2.59 5.20
CA GLN A 323 8.40 1.57 4.17
C GLN A 323 9.77 0.92 4.35
N LEU A 324 10.80 1.69 4.66
CA LEU A 324 12.13 1.18 4.97
C LEU A 324 12.11 0.27 6.20
N VAL A 325 11.37 0.65 7.25
CA VAL A 325 11.15 -0.20 8.43
C VAL A 325 10.47 -1.52 8.04
N LYS A 326 9.42 -1.47 7.20
CA LYS A 326 8.74 -2.65 6.70
C LYS A 326 9.72 -3.56 5.94
N LEU A 327 10.48 -3.03 4.99
CA LEU A 327 11.46 -3.81 4.23
C LEU A 327 12.50 -4.48 5.15
N LEU A 328 13.00 -3.78 6.16
CA LEU A 328 14.02 -4.32 7.07
C LEU A 328 13.47 -5.33 8.10
N THR A 329 12.19 -5.26 8.43
CA THR A 329 11.55 -6.16 9.41
C THR A 329 10.85 -7.36 8.78
N THR A 330 10.52 -7.29 7.49
CA THR A 330 9.87 -8.38 6.75
C THR A 330 10.89 -9.46 6.36
N ASP A 331 10.48 -10.73 6.40
CA ASP A 331 11.31 -11.87 5.99
C ASP A 331 11.76 -11.69 4.54
N PRO A 332 13.05 -11.93 4.21
CA PRO A 332 13.54 -11.98 2.83
C PRO A 332 12.68 -12.81 1.85
N LEU A 333 12.01 -13.87 2.32
CA LEU A 333 11.13 -14.70 1.48
C LEU A 333 9.84 -13.97 1.07
N ASN A 334 9.42 -12.96 1.82
CA ASN A 334 8.18 -12.21 1.62
C ASN A 334 8.42 -10.83 0.99
N GLY A 335 9.51 -10.66 0.24
CA GLY A 335 9.86 -9.37 -0.35
C GLY A 335 10.35 -8.39 0.70
N GLY A 336 11.35 -8.80 1.49
CA GLY A 336 11.98 -7.98 2.50
C GLY A 336 13.48 -8.18 2.57
N GLY A 337 14.06 -7.66 3.64
CA GLY A 337 15.45 -7.85 4.00
C GLY A 337 16.44 -6.80 3.49
N PRO A 338 17.73 -6.99 3.83
CA PRO A 338 18.81 -6.04 3.57
C PRO A 338 18.98 -5.63 2.11
N ALA A 339 18.79 -6.56 1.17
CA ALA A 339 19.02 -6.33 -0.24
C ALA A 339 17.98 -5.37 -0.82
N GLU A 340 16.70 -5.59 -0.52
CA GLU A 340 15.61 -4.73 -0.97
C GLU A 340 15.63 -3.37 -0.30
N ALA A 341 15.92 -3.32 1.00
CA ALA A 341 16.15 -2.07 1.70
C ALA A 341 17.30 -1.26 1.07
N SER A 342 18.39 -1.92 0.67
CA SER A 342 19.50 -1.27 -0.03
C SER A 342 19.11 -0.76 -1.42
N ARG A 343 18.26 -1.49 -2.17
CA ARG A 343 17.72 -1.04 -3.46
C ARG A 343 16.82 0.18 -3.29
N PHE A 344 15.94 0.19 -2.30
CA PHE A 344 15.08 1.33 -1.96
C PHE A 344 15.90 2.56 -1.54
N LEU A 345 16.91 2.40 -0.69
CA LEU A 345 17.82 3.49 -0.35
C LEU A 345 18.64 3.99 -1.56
N SER A 346 18.82 3.14 -2.58
CA SER A 346 19.49 3.53 -3.82
C SER A 346 18.60 4.34 -4.75
N SER A 347 17.27 4.25 -4.64
CA SER A 347 16.33 5.08 -5.40
C SER A 347 16.12 6.48 -4.81
N LEU A 348 16.39 6.66 -3.51
CA LEU A 348 16.31 7.96 -2.81
C LEU A 348 17.55 8.85 -3.09
N GLN A 349 17.96 9.01 -4.35
CA GLN A 349 19.26 9.58 -4.73
C GLN A 349 19.49 11.04 -4.29
N ASP A 350 18.45 11.76 -3.85
CA ASP A 350 18.61 13.07 -3.23
C ASP A 350 18.96 12.95 -1.73
N SER A 351 20.18 13.34 -1.37
CA SER A 351 20.66 13.34 0.03
C SER A 351 19.80 14.18 0.96
N ALA A 352 19.15 15.24 0.43
CA ALA A 352 18.26 16.11 1.21
C ALA A 352 17.00 15.36 1.70
N ASP A 353 16.59 14.32 0.97
CA ASP A 353 15.42 13.50 1.30
C ASP A 353 15.81 12.19 1.99
N ALA A 354 16.96 11.60 1.67
CA ALA A 354 17.37 10.29 2.18
C ALA A 354 17.69 10.28 3.69
N LEU A 355 18.36 11.32 4.19
CA LEU A 355 18.79 11.34 5.60
C LEU A 355 17.60 11.48 6.58
N PRO A 356 16.64 12.41 6.39
CA PRO A 356 15.45 12.49 7.24
C PRO A 356 14.63 11.20 7.26
N VAL A 357 14.48 10.54 6.11
CA VAL A 357 13.79 9.24 5.98
C VAL A 357 14.44 8.18 6.86
N VAL A 358 15.76 8.12 6.84
CA VAL A 358 16.52 7.09 7.57
C VAL A 358 16.58 7.41 9.05
N MET A 359 16.69 8.68 9.43
CA MET A 359 16.58 9.11 10.82
C MET A 359 15.20 8.74 11.39
N GLY A 360 14.12 8.96 10.64
CA GLY A 360 12.78 8.52 11.02
C GLY A 360 12.67 7.01 11.16
N ALA A 361 13.20 6.25 10.19
CA ALA A 361 13.20 4.78 10.24
C ALA A 361 13.99 4.22 11.44
N MET A 362 15.15 4.83 11.77
CA MET A 362 16.02 4.41 12.87
C MET A 362 15.34 4.46 14.25
N GLN A 363 14.43 5.43 14.45
CA GLN A 363 13.63 5.53 15.68
C GLN A 363 12.59 4.41 15.80
N LEU A 364 12.06 3.94 14.67
CA LEU A 364 11.00 2.93 14.61
C LEU A 364 11.52 1.49 14.57
N LEU A 365 12.78 1.29 14.15
CA LEU A 365 13.37 -0.05 14.04
C LEU A 365 13.55 -0.71 15.42
N PRO A 366 13.08 -1.96 15.60
CA PRO A 366 13.21 -2.68 16.86
C PRO A 366 14.57 -3.35 17.05
N ASP A 367 15.26 -3.72 15.96
CA ASP A 367 16.44 -4.57 16.00
C ASP A 367 17.75 -3.81 15.77
N LEU A 368 18.79 -4.20 16.52
CA LEU A 368 20.11 -3.57 16.47
C LEU A 368 20.78 -3.77 15.10
N ARG A 369 20.55 -4.92 14.46
CA ARG A 369 21.22 -5.32 13.21
C ARG A 369 20.79 -4.46 12.02
N SER A 370 19.50 -4.18 11.88
CA SER A 370 18.97 -3.29 10.84
C SER A 370 19.45 -1.86 11.04
N LYS A 371 19.52 -1.39 12.29
CA LYS A 371 20.11 -0.07 12.62
C LYS A 371 21.59 0.01 12.22
N GLN A 372 22.37 -1.03 12.52
CA GLN A 372 23.78 -1.10 12.11
C GLN A 372 23.93 -1.09 10.59
N LEU A 373 23.05 -1.78 9.87
CA LEU A 373 23.07 -1.80 8.41
C LEU A 373 22.80 -0.41 7.82
N LEU A 374 21.80 0.30 8.33
CA LEU A 374 21.49 1.67 7.88
C LEU A 374 22.67 2.61 8.11
N VAL A 375 23.24 2.61 9.31
CA VAL A 375 24.40 3.46 9.61
C VAL A 375 25.60 3.08 8.73
N HIS A 376 25.86 1.79 8.51
CA HIS A 376 26.93 1.34 7.62
C HIS A 376 26.68 1.77 6.17
N PHE A 377 25.45 1.68 5.69
CA PHE A 377 25.08 2.10 4.33
C PHE A 377 25.40 3.58 4.09
N PHE A 378 25.00 4.48 5.00
CA PHE A 378 25.27 5.91 4.89
C PHE A 378 26.76 6.26 5.04
N LEU A 379 27.47 5.60 5.97
CA LEU A 379 28.90 5.86 6.15
C LEU A 379 29.76 5.34 4.98
N LYS A 380 29.32 4.27 4.31
CA LYS A 380 30.01 3.69 3.14
C LYS A 380 29.74 4.50 1.88
N ARG A 381 28.53 5.02 1.73
CA ARG A 381 28.09 5.87 0.62
C ARG A 381 28.45 7.32 0.93
N ARG A 382 29.75 7.66 0.85
CA ARG A 382 30.26 9.03 0.96
C ARG A 382 29.91 9.85 -0.29
N ASP A 383 28.62 9.95 -0.60
CA ASP A 383 28.13 10.89 -1.59
C ASP A 383 28.10 12.28 -0.90
N SER A 384 28.73 13.25 -1.54
CA SER A 384 29.37 14.45 -0.99
C SER A 384 28.48 15.55 -0.38
N ASN A 385 27.32 15.21 0.19
CA ASN A 385 26.31 16.20 0.61
C ASN A 385 25.96 16.19 2.11
N LEU A 386 26.63 15.38 2.94
CA LEU A 386 26.41 15.39 4.39
C LEU A 386 27.25 16.49 5.06
N SER A 387 26.63 17.24 5.95
CA SER A 387 27.33 18.21 6.81
C SER A 387 28.18 17.51 7.88
N ASP A 388 29.20 18.19 8.39
CA ASP A 388 30.07 17.67 9.45
C ASP A 388 29.28 17.28 10.72
N LEU A 389 28.17 17.99 11.00
CA LEU A 389 27.28 17.70 12.12
C LEU A 389 26.56 16.35 11.93
N GLU A 390 26.06 16.08 10.73
CA GLU A 390 25.36 14.84 10.40
C GLU A 390 26.32 13.64 10.41
N VAL A 391 27.53 13.84 9.90
CA VAL A 391 28.60 12.83 9.98
C VAL A 391 28.97 12.54 11.43
N SER A 392 29.12 13.56 12.27
CA SER A 392 29.38 13.39 13.71
C SER A 392 28.24 12.62 14.41
N ARG A 393 26.98 12.93 14.07
CA ARG A 393 25.81 12.22 14.60
C ARG A 393 25.79 10.75 14.18
N LEU A 394 25.99 10.45 12.89
CA LEU A 394 26.05 9.08 12.37
C LEU A 394 27.21 8.28 12.98
N ASN A 395 28.37 8.92 13.20
CA ASN A 395 29.50 8.29 13.88
C ASN A 395 29.19 7.99 15.35
N SER A 396 28.49 8.90 16.05
CA SER A 396 28.04 8.68 17.42
C SER A 396 27.06 7.50 17.51
N TRP A 397 26.14 7.38 16.55
CA TRP A 397 25.23 6.25 16.42
C TRP A 397 25.97 4.94 16.12
N ALA A 398 26.92 4.96 15.17
CA ALA A 398 27.74 3.80 14.85
C ALA A 398 28.49 3.30 16.09
N LEU A 399 29.03 4.21 16.90
CA LEU A 399 29.71 3.89 18.15
C LEU A 399 28.72 3.31 19.18
N GLY A 400 27.56 3.93 19.40
CA GLY A 400 26.54 3.42 20.31
C GLY A 400 26.03 2.03 19.95
N LEU A 401 25.80 1.76 18.67
CA LEU A 401 25.37 0.44 18.19
C LEU A 401 26.47 -0.63 18.34
N LYS A 402 27.76 -0.25 18.21
CA LYS A 402 28.89 -1.15 18.48
C LYS A 402 29.01 -1.46 19.98
N VAL A 403 28.86 -0.44 20.83
CA VAL A 403 28.85 -0.62 22.29
C VAL A 403 27.73 -1.55 22.72
N LEU A 404 26.51 -1.38 22.19
CA LEU A 404 25.40 -2.29 22.46
C LEU A 404 25.74 -3.72 22.01
N ALA A 405 26.31 -3.90 20.83
CA ALA A 405 26.66 -5.24 20.34
C ALA A 405 27.69 -5.97 21.22
N ALA A 406 28.56 -5.24 21.91
CA ALA A 406 29.54 -5.79 22.86
C ALA A 406 28.93 -6.16 24.23
N LEU A 407 27.71 -5.72 24.54
CA LEU A 407 27.02 -6.03 25.79
C LEU A 407 26.18 -7.31 25.72
N PRO A 408 25.93 -8.00 26.84
CA PRO A 408 24.97 -9.11 26.88
C PRO A 408 23.53 -8.67 26.58
N LEU A 409 22.70 -9.61 26.10
CA LEU A 409 21.32 -9.36 25.67
C LEU A 409 20.45 -8.55 26.67
N PRO A 410 20.49 -8.77 28.00
CA PRO A 410 19.70 -7.97 28.94
C PRO A 410 20.07 -6.47 28.92
N TRP A 411 21.36 -6.15 28.74
CA TRP A 411 21.84 -4.78 28.69
C TRP A 411 21.66 -4.15 27.31
N GLN A 412 21.69 -4.95 26.25
CA GLN A 412 21.27 -4.50 24.92
C GLN A 412 19.82 -4.01 24.93
N GLN A 413 18.91 -4.77 25.55
CA GLN A 413 17.49 -4.41 25.62
C GLN A 413 17.23 -3.19 26.51
N ARG A 414 17.93 -3.07 27.64
CA ARG A 414 17.78 -1.94 28.55
C ARG A 414 18.31 -0.64 27.97
N CYS A 415 19.41 -0.69 27.23
CA CYS A 415 20.07 0.50 26.68
C CYS A 415 19.76 0.73 25.19
N SER A 416 18.79 0.02 24.60
CA SER A 416 18.50 0.10 23.16
C SER A 416 18.10 1.51 22.70
N SER A 417 17.42 2.26 23.56
CA SER A 417 17.06 3.67 23.32
C SER A 417 18.26 4.61 23.31
N LEU A 418 19.33 4.26 24.05
CA LEU A 418 20.52 5.10 24.26
C LEU A 418 21.57 4.97 23.14
N HIS A 419 21.26 4.26 22.05
CA HIS A 419 22.19 4.09 20.92
C HIS A 419 22.66 5.42 20.29
N GLU A 420 21.88 6.50 20.44
CA GLU A 420 22.29 7.84 19.98
C GLU A 420 23.38 8.48 20.84
N HIS A 421 23.51 8.04 22.10
CA HIS A 421 24.35 8.63 23.13
C HIS A 421 25.22 7.56 23.81
N PRO A 422 26.32 7.13 23.16
CA PRO A 422 27.14 6.02 23.66
C PRO A 422 27.73 6.25 25.06
N HIS A 423 27.96 7.51 25.45
CA HIS A 423 28.42 7.89 26.78
C HIS A 423 27.36 7.60 27.87
N LEU A 424 26.06 7.76 27.56
CA LEU A 424 24.98 7.45 28.51
C LEU A 424 24.84 5.94 28.74
N ILE A 425 25.22 5.11 27.77
CA ILE A 425 25.25 3.65 27.96
C ILE A 425 26.26 3.29 29.04
N VAL A 426 27.47 3.87 28.96
CA VAL A 426 28.50 3.66 29.98
C VAL A 426 28.01 4.19 31.33
N GLU A 427 27.41 5.39 31.36
CA GLU A 427 26.86 5.98 32.58
C GLU A 427 25.79 5.09 33.23
N ALA A 428 24.88 4.52 32.44
CA ALA A 428 23.84 3.59 32.93
C ALA A 428 24.46 2.32 33.55
N LEU A 429 25.56 1.81 32.99
CA LEU A 429 26.29 0.67 33.58
C LEU A 429 26.92 1.05 34.93
N LEU A 430 27.48 2.25 35.05
CA LEU A 430 28.00 2.76 36.33
C LEU A 430 26.88 2.89 37.36
N MET A 431 25.78 3.55 37.00
CA MET A 431 24.61 3.74 37.87
C MET A 431 24.08 2.42 38.45
N ARG A 432 24.17 1.32 37.69
CA ARG A 432 23.65 -0.01 38.03
C ARG A 432 24.74 -0.97 38.54
N LYS A 433 25.91 -0.43 38.93
CA LYS A 433 27.07 -1.18 39.47
C LYS A 433 27.60 -2.29 38.56
N GLN A 434 27.37 -2.19 37.25
CA GLN A 434 27.83 -3.17 36.27
C GLN A 434 29.25 -2.89 35.80
N LEU A 435 30.20 -2.88 36.74
CA LEU A 435 31.57 -2.43 36.48
C LEU A 435 32.36 -3.36 35.56
N GLN A 436 32.02 -4.65 35.53
CA GLN A 436 32.67 -5.62 34.65
C GLN A 436 32.41 -5.29 33.17
N TYR A 437 31.16 -4.98 32.83
CA TYR A 437 30.78 -4.56 31.49
C TYR A 437 31.31 -3.16 31.17
N ALA A 438 31.25 -2.21 32.12
CA ALA A 438 31.84 -0.89 31.93
C ALA A 438 33.36 -0.97 31.64
N SER A 439 34.09 -1.82 32.36
CA SER A 439 35.53 -2.05 32.13
C SER A 439 35.81 -2.63 30.74
N LEU A 440 35.01 -3.60 30.29
CA LEU A 440 35.13 -4.19 28.95
C LEU A 440 34.93 -3.11 27.87
N ILE A 441 33.84 -2.34 27.96
CA ILE A 441 33.52 -1.29 27.00
C ILE A 441 34.59 -0.20 26.99
N LEU A 442 35.09 0.24 28.15
CA LEU A 442 36.13 1.27 28.25
C LEU A 442 37.52 0.81 27.78
N LYS A 443 37.74 -0.52 27.66
CA LYS A 443 38.94 -1.10 27.04
C LYS A 443 38.80 -1.16 25.52
N GLU A 444 37.64 -1.59 25.02
CA GLU A 444 37.37 -1.66 23.57
C GLU A 444 37.17 -0.27 22.93
N PHE A 445 36.57 0.67 23.67
CA PHE A 445 36.23 2.00 23.21
C PHE A 445 36.75 3.08 24.17
N PRO A 446 38.07 3.35 24.20
CA PRO A 446 38.67 4.31 25.13
C PRO A 446 38.13 5.75 25.01
N ALA A 447 37.63 6.13 23.83
CA ALA A 447 37.06 7.46 23.58
C ALA A 447 35.81 7.77 24.41
N LEU A 448 35.15 6.75 24.97
CA LEU A 448 33.96 6.92 25.83
C LEU A 448 34.31 7.16 27.30
N ARG A 449 35.60 7.16 27.64
CA ARG A 449 36.05 7.32 29.02
C ARG A 449 35.94 8.78 29.44
N ASP A 450 35.02 9.04 30.36
CA ASP A 450 34.91 10.32 31.05
C ASP A 450 35.25 10.16 32.54
N ASN A 451 36.46 10.60 32.90
CA ASN A 451 36.91 10.54 34.29
C ASN A 451 36.03 11.37 35.22
N ASN A 452 35.43 12.47 34.77
CA ASN A 452 34.59 13.32 35.63
C ASN A 452 33.31 12.57 36.04
N VAL A 453 32.69 11.86 35.09
CA VAL A 453 31.50 11.05 35.34
C VAL A 453 31.85 9.89 36.29
N ILE A 454 32.97 9.19 36.03
CA ILE A 454 33.44 8.10 36.91
C ILE A 454 33.66 8.61 38.34
N MET A 455 34.34 9.75 38.49
CA MET A 455 34.59 10.36 39.81
C MET A 455 33.29 10.83 40.50
N ALA A 456 32.30 11.32 39.75
CA ALA A 456 31.00 11.69 40.31
C ALA A 456 30.26 10.48 40.90
N TYR A 457 30.28 9.34 40.20
CA TYR A 457 29.71 8.10 40.75
C TYR A 457 30.56 7.50 41.87
N ALA A 458 31.88 7.67 41.84
CA ALA A 458 32.75 7.29 42.95
C ALA A 458 32.39 8.12 44.22
N ALA A 459 32.19 9.43 44.07
CA ALA A 459 31.75 10.29 45.16
C ALA A 459 30.38 9.87 45.74
N LYS A 460 29.46 9.42 44.89
CA LYS A 460 28.17 8.86 45.33
C LYS A 460 28.32 7.53 46.08
N ALA A 461 29.28 6.68 45.71
CA ALA A 461 29.54 5.41 46.40
C ALA A 461 29.97 5.60 47.85
N ILE A 462 30.72 6.67 48.16
CA ILE A 462 31.19 6.99 49.52
C ILE A 462 30.34 8.04 50.24
N ALA A 463 29.20 8.44 49.69
CA ALA A 463 28.34 9.44 50.31
C ALA A 463 27.75 8.89 51.62
N VAL A 464 27.99 9.59 52.74
CA VAL A 464 27.49 9.18 54.06
C VAL A 464 26.21 9.95 54.39
N THR A 465 25.09 9.23 54.54
CA THR A 465 23.85 9.75 55.12
C THR A 465 23.82 9.48 56.63
N VAL A 466 24.05 10.54 57.41
CA VAL A 466 24.16 10.49 58.88
C VAL A 466 22.77 10.44 59.57
N SER A 467 21.70 10.88 58.88
CA SER A 467 20.31 10.73 59.32
C SER A 467 19.73 9.37 58.92
N PRO A 468 18.93 8.68 59.77
CA PRO A 468 18.23 7.48 59.34
C PRO A 468 17.30 7.81 58.16
N PRO A 469 17.09 6.89 57.20
CA PRO A 469 16.10 7.11 56.17
C PRO A 469 14.74 7.35 56.84
N PRO A 470 13.93 8.32 56.39
CA PRO A 470 12.53 8.37 56.82
C PRO A 470 11.91 7.02 56.47
N ARG A 471 11.30 6.36 57.47
CA ARG A 471 10.50 5.15 57.21
C ARG A 471 9.52 5.50 56.11
N GLU A 472 9.50 4.72 55.03
CA GLU A 472 8.51 4.85 53.97
C GLU A 472 7.13 5.00 54.61
N PRO A 473 6.31 5.99 54.18
CA PRO A 473 4.94 6.05 54.63
C PRO A 473 4.26 4.76 54.16
N ARG A 474 3.97 3.86 55.12
CA ARG A 474 3.04 2.75 54.90
C ARG A 474 1.82 3.34 54.23
N ILE A 475 1.58 2.93 53.00
CA ILE A 475 0.40 3.30 52.21
C ILE A 475 -0.82 2.88 53.05
N THR A 476 -1.47 3.86 53.68
CA THR A 476 -2.80 3.70 54.25
C THR A 476 -3.76 3.58 53.09
N VAL A 477 -4.21 2.35 52.81
CA VAL A 477 -5.28 2.08 51.86
C VAL A 477 -6.58 2.63 52.46
N SER A 478 -6.95 3.85 52.10
CA SER A 478 -8.31 4.35 52.18
C SER A 478 -9.04 3.97 50.90
N ALA A 479 -9.79 2.88 50.96
CA ALA A 479 -10.72 2.50 49.91
C ALA A 479 -11.87 3.52 49.85
N SER A 480 -11.86 4.42 48.87
CA SER A 480 -13.06 5.16 48.46
C SER A 480 -13.51 4.63 47.08
N ARG A 481 -14.56 3.82 47.11
CA ARG A 481 -15.35 3.53 45.91
C ARG A 481 -16.13 4.79 45.56
N LEU A 482 -15.89 5.36 44.38
CA LEU A 482 -16.91 6.12 43.68
C LEU A 482 -16.95 5.71 42.21
N ARG A 483 -18.03 5.01 41.86
CA ARG A 483 -18.48 4.84 40.48
C ARG A 483 -18.86 6.22 39.93
N GLN A 484 -18.31 6.59 38.79
CA GLN A 484 -19.02 7.45 37.86
C GLN A 484 -18.82 6.97 36.43
N LYS A 485 -19.96 6.62 35.82
CA LYS A 485 -20.14 6.20 34.44
C LYS A 485 -20.21 7.48 33.60
N GLN A 486 -19.28 7.69 32.67
CA GLN A 486 -19.44 8.69 31.61
C GLN A 486 -19.49 8.04 30.23
N ARG A 487 -20.39 8.60 29.43
CA ARG A 487 -20.97 8.13 28.18
C ARG A 487 -20.05 8.55 27.04
N ALA A 488 -19.63 7.61 26.20
CA ALA A 488 -18.79 7.89 25.04
C ALA A 488 -19.60 8.56 23.92
N GLY A 489 -19.06 9.65 23.37
CA GLY A 489 -19.37 10.22 22.06
C GLY A 489 -18.11 10.16 21.17
N PRO A 490 -18.24 10.28 19.84
CA PRO A 490 -17.21 9.84 18.90
C PRO A 490 -16.02 10.81 18.87
N ALA A 491 -14.81 10.27 19.04
CA ALA A 491 -13.56 11.02 18.95
C ALA A 491 -12.91 10.82 17.57
N LYS A 492 -12.40 11.92 16.99
CA LYS A 492 -11.60 11.94 15.76
C LYS A 492 -10.32 11.09 15.94
N PRO A 493 -9.87 10.35 14.91
CA PRO A 493 -8.66 9.53 15.01
C PRO A 493 -7.43 10.44 15.09
N SER A 494 -6.60 10.24 16.12
CA SER A 494 -5.30 10.89 16.29
C SER A 494 -4.17 9.86 16.11
N PHE A 495 -3.12 10.32 15.44
CA PHE A 495 -1.95 9.59 14.92
C PHE A 495 -1.19 8.70 15.91
N THR A 496 -1.36 8.92 17.21
CA THR A 496 -0.58 8.24 18.26
C THR A 496 -1.07 6.82 18.56
N SER A 497 -2.30 6.47 18.15
CA SER A 497 -2.90 5.15 18.40
C SER A 497 -2.30 4.02 17.55
N SER A 498 -1.83 4.33 16.34
CA SER A 498 -1.33 3.35 15.35
C SER A 498 0.02 2.72 15.71
N LEU A 499 0.82 3.36 16.57
CA LEU A 499 2.12 2.84 17.03
C LEU A 499 1.97 1.62 17.96
N SER A 500 0.86 1.55 18.70
CA SER A 500 0.65 0.50 19.71
C SER A 500 0.30 -0.88 19.12
N ASN A 501 -0.29 -0.90 17.92
CA ASN A 501 -0.69 -2.14 17.24
C ASN A 501 0.52 -2.82 16.58
N PHE A 502 1.38 -2.06 15.91
CA PHE A 502 2.64 -2.57 15.33
C PHE A 502 3.60 -3.11 16.39
N GLN A 503 3.72 -2.42 17.54
CA GLN A 503 4.54 -2.89 18.65
C GLN A 503 3.99 -4.15 19.33
N ARG A 504 2.67 -4.40 19.26
CA ARG A 504 2.01 -5.58 19.86
C ARG A 504 2.15 -6.82 18.97
N GLU A 505 2.14 -6.66 17.65
CA GLU A 505 2.37 -7.74 16.67
C GLU A 505 3.84 -8.20 16.67
N ALA A 506 4.79 -7.26 16.68
CA ALA A 506 6.23 -7.54 16.75
C ALA A 506 6.64 -8.25 18.05
N ARG A 507 5.95 -7.99 19.17
CA ARG A 507 6.19 -8.72 20.44
C ARG A 507 5.64 -10.15 20.46
N ARG A 508 4.74 -10.52 19.54
CA ARG A 508 4.21 -11.91 19.41
C ARG A 508 5.08 -12.79 18.50
N ALA A 509 5.81 -12.20 17.56
CA ALA A 509 6.62 -12.93 16.58
C ALA A 509 7.94 -13.53 17.10
N PHE A 510 8.32 -13.29 18.36
CA PHE A 510 9.60 -13.75 18.94
C PHE A 510 9.46 -14.67 20.15
N SER A 511 8.51 -15.60 20.12
CA SER A 511 8.55 -16.79 20.98
C SER A 511 9.03 -18.00 20.17
N TRP A 512 10.36 -18.19 20.14
CA TRP A 512 10.96 -19.43 19.62
C TRP A 512 10.95 -20.48 20.73
N GLY A 513 9.86 -21.23 20.83
CA GLY A 513 9.82 -22.56 21.44
C GLY A 513 9.36 -23.56 20.37
N PRO A 514 9.92 -24.78 20.30
CA PRO A 514 9.56 -25.72 19.24
C PRO A 514 8.09 -26.12 19.40
N ARG A 515 7.24 -25.66 18.48
CA ARG A 515 5.82 -26.01 18.44
C ARG A 515 5.66 -27.30 17.65
N ASN A 516 5.77 -28.43 18.35
CA ASN A 516 5.29 -29.70 17.82
C ASN A 516 3.75 -29.68 17.83
N THR A 517 3.16 -29.52 16.65
CA THR A 517 1.77 -29.91 16.38
C THR A 517 1.79 -31.08 15.41
N GLU A 518 1.77 -32.31 15.95
CA GLU A 518 1.38 -33.48 15.17
C GLU A 518 0.06 -34.05 15.70
N ASN A 519 -0.91 -34.07 14.78
CA ASN A 519 -2.13 -34.84 14.86
C ASN A 519 -1.79 -36.34 14.91
N ARG A 520 -2.48 -37.05 15.81
CA ARG A 520 -2.51 -38.52 15.83
C ARG A 520 -3.03 -39.06 14.50
N THR A 521 -2.26 -39.94 13.84
CA THR A 521 -2.77 -41.23 13.33
C THR A 521 -1.63 -42.27 13.23
N THR A 522 -2.03 -43.52 13.42
CA THR A 522 -1.31 -44.80 13.61
C THR A 522 -0.14 -45.16 12.67
N SER A 523 0.94 -45.77 13.20
CA SER A 523 1.33 -47.18 12.92
C SER A 523 2.55 -47.62 13.75
N LYS A 524 2.63 -48.92 14.05
CA LYS A 524 3.72 -49.65 14.74
C LYS A 524 4.95 -49.79 13.84
N ASP A 525 6.17 -49.65 14.37
CA ASP A 525 7.07 -50.81 14.57
C ASP A 525 8.41 -50.44 15.26
N ASP A 526 8.94 -51.45 15.94
CA ASP A 526 10.13 -51.51 16.77
C ASP A 526 11.45 -51.11 16.09
N ARG A 527 12.37 -50.48 16.85
CA ARG A 527 13.70 -51.05 17.17
C ARG A 527 14.52 -50.15 18.12
N LYS A 528 14.73 -50.69 19.32
CA LYS A 528 15.79 -50.37 20.29
C LYS A 528 17.17 -50.31 19.63
N ARG A 529 17.94 -49.24 19.89
CA ARG A 529 19.37 -49.32 20.22
C ARG A 529 19.79 -48.15 21.10
N LYS A 530 20.71 -48.45 22.00
CA LYS A 530 21.04 -47.77 23.25
C LYS A 530 22.44 -47.19 23.09
N SER A 531 22.63 -45.91 23.34
CA SER A 531 23.94 -45.36 23.70
C SER A 531 23.75 -44.14 24.62
N SER A 532 24.38 -44.29 25.77
CA SER A 532 24.49 -43.41 26.93
C SER A 532 25.40 -42.21 26.71
N GLY A 533 25.10 -41.09 27.37
CA GLY A 533 26.05 -39.98 27.53
C GLY A 533 25.44 -38.73 28.14
N LEU A 534 25.26 -38.75 29.47
CA LEU A 534 25.18 -37.65 30.45
C LEU A 534 25.04 -36.20 29.94
N GLY A 535 23.91 -35.57 30.28
CA GLY A 535 23.74 -34.11 30.33
C GLY A 535 22.83 -33.74 31.51
N ALA A 536 23.40 -33.07 32.51
CA ALA A 536 22.73 -32.62 33.73
C ALA A 536 21.65 -31.55 33.43
N PRO A 537 20.63 -31.36 34.30
CA PRO A 537 19.47 -30.54 33.97
C PRO A 537 19.74 -29.04 34.12
N GLU A 538 19.40 -28.29 33.08
CA GLU A 538 19.16 -26.84 33.07
C GLU A 538 18.06 -26.47 34.08
N ARG A 539 18.43 -26.35 35.35
CA ARG A 539 17.65 -25.65 36.38
C ARG A 539 18.52 -24.85 37.35
N ALA A 540 19.83 -24.79 37.11
CA ALA A 540 20.83 -24.15 37.98
C ALA A 540 21.54 -22.94 37.34
N ALA A 541 20.97 -22.32 36.29
CA ALA A 541 21.57 -21.15 35.63
C ALA A 541 20.96 -19.80 36.07
N TRP A 542 19.87 -19.81 36.85
CA TRP A 542 19.14 -18.59 37.22
C TRP A 542 19.46 -18.05 38.63
N GLU A 543 20.24 -18.79 39.42
CA GLU A 543 20.57 -18.42 40.81
C GLU A 543 22.02 -17.95 41.01
N ALA A 544 22.85 -17.93 39.95
CA ALA A 544 24.27 -17.55 40.04
C ALA A 544 24.58 -16.09 39.66
N MET A 545 23.56 -15.22 39.52
CA MET A 545 23.76 -13.81 39.11
C MET A 545 23.15 -12.77 40.06
N THR A 546 22.97 -13.11 41.33
CA THR A 546 22.74 -12.13 42.40
C THR A 546 23.88 -12.22 43.40
N GLY A 547 24.68 -11.16 43.48
CA GLY A 547 25.71 -11.06 44.50
C GLY A 547 25.10 -11.00 45.90
N ILE A 548 25.63 -11.86 46.78
CA ILE A 548 25.60 -11.83 48.26
C ILE A 548 24.21 -12.02 48.92
N GLN A 549 24.09 -13.19 49.56
CA GLN A 549 22.99 -13.68 50.39
C GLN A 549 23.16 -13.17 51.83
N GLU A 550 22.14 -12.55 52.41
CA GLU A 550 21.97 -12.45 53.88
C GLU A 550 20.79 -13.32 54.31
N ASP A 551 21.06 -14.11 55.34
CA ASP A 551 20.25 -15.18 55.91
C ASP A 551 19.33 -14.63 57.01
N GLN A 552 18.02 -14.91 56.91
CA GLN A 552 17.13 -15.07 58.08
C GLN A 552 15.82 -15.75 57.65
N GLY A 553 15.62 -16.97 58.16
CA GLY A 553 14.48 -17.82 57.85
C GLY A 553 13.20 -17.55 58.63
N SER A 554 12.07 -18.04 58.08
CA SER A 554 10.89 -18.53 58.81
C SER A 554 9.82 -19.12 57.86
N SER A 555 9.82 -20.45 57.77
CA SER A 555 8.70 -21.42 57.72
C SER A 555 7.26 -21.09 57.24
N TYR A 556 6.80 -21.90 56.25
CA TYR A 556 5.46 -22.46 55.91
C TYR A 556 4.27 -21.49 55.64
N SER A 557 3.39 -21.65 54.63
CA SER A 557 2.62 -22.83 54.18
C SER A 557 2.06 -22.67 52.74
N ALA A 558 1.48 -23.76 52.22
CA ALA A 558 1.12 -24.11 50.85
C ALA A 558 -0.22 -23.57 50.29
N ASP A 559 -0.41 -23.82 48.97
CA ASP A 559 -1.60 -23.69 48.10
C ASP A 559 -1.97 -22.24 47.71
N GLY A 560 -2.27 -21.88 46.46
CA GLY A 560 -2.48 -22.58 45.20
C GLY A 560 -3.16 -21.56 44.27
N GLN A 561 -2.60 -21.34 43.08
CA GLN A 561 -3.11 -20.46 42.01
C GLN A 561 -3.42 -19.00 42.39
N ASP A 562 -2.43 -18.13 42.19
CA ASP A 562 -2.74 -16.79 41.71
C ASP A 562 -1.68 -16.26 40.74
N ARG A 563 -2.19 -15.61 39.70
CA ARG A 563 -1.42 -14.96 38.64
C ARG A 563 -0.27 -14.15 39.24
N LEU A 564 0.96 -14.40 38.78
CA LEU A 564 2.09 -13.58 39.12
C LEU A 564 1.77 -12.11 38.74
N PRO A 565 1.76 -11.17 39.70
CA PRO A 565 1.77 -9.76 39.37
C PRO A 565 3.06 -9.49 38.60
N SER A 566 2.98 -8.67 37.56
CA SER A 566 4.16 -8.07 36.93
C SER A 566 4.99 -7.40 38.04
N VAL A 567 6.15 -7.96 38.33
CA VAL A 567 7.08 -7.47 39.32
C VAL A 567 7.66 -6.15 38.77
N SER A 568 7.07 -5.04 39.20
CA SER A 568 7.61 -3.69 39.06
C SER A 568 8.83 -3.56 39.98
N ILE A 569 10.03 -3.90 39.50
CA ILE A 569 11.30 -3.60 40.18
C ILE A 569 12.04 -2.54 39.35
N ALA A 570 11.86 -1.29 39.79
CA ALA A 570 12.63 -0.07 39.54
C ALA A 570 13.15 0.24 38.11
N GLU A 571 12.22 0.66 37.23
CA GLU A 571 12.51 1.56 36.09
C GLU A 571 13.05 2.94 36.52
N GLU A 572 13.02 3.24 37.82
CA GLU A 572 13.14 4.57 38.42
C GLU A 572 14.47 5.31 38.13
N TRP A 573 15.49 4.63 37.60
CA TRP A 573 16.85 5.16 37.40
C TRP A 573 17.44 4.79 36.05
N MET A 574 16.59 4.81 35.01
CA MET A 574 17.01 4.60 33.63
C MET A 574 17.20 5.96 32.95
N LEU A 575 18.38 6.17 32.38
CA LEU A 575 18.64 7.32 31.51
C LEU A 575 17.80 7.17 30.23
N THR A 576 17.21 8.27 29.78
CA THR A 576 16.34 8.32 28.60
C THR A 576 16.96 9.05 27.41
N GLY A 577 18.08 9.77 27.62
CA GLY A 577 18.70 10.63 26.60
C GLY A 577 18.12 12.04 26.55
N GLU A 578 17.15 12.34 27.42
CA GLU A 578 16.54 13.67 27.55
C GLU A 578 17.22 14.39 28.72
N THR A 579 17.92 15.48 28.44
CA THR A 579 18.84 16.13 29.39
C THR A 579 18.18 16.48 30.73
N THR A 580 16.97 17.03 30.70
CA THR A 580 16.22 17.45 31.90
C THR A 580 15.82 16.27 32.79
N LYS A 581 15.37 15.17 32.19
CA LYS A 581 15.00 13.94 32.91
C LYS A 581 16.26 13.24 33.43
N ASP A 582 17.30 13.15 32.61
CA ASP A 582 18.56 12.53 32.96
C ASP A 582 19.26 13.28 34.09
N GLU A 583 19.19 14.62 34.12
CA GLU A 583 19.68 15.43 35.24
C GLU A 583 18.91 15.14 36.55
N ALA A 584 17.59 15.02 36.50
CA ALA A 584 16.79 14.64 37.67
C ALA A 584 17.14 13.22 38.17
N VAL A 585 17.34 12.27 37.25
CA VAL A 585 17.80 10.91 37.58
C VAL A 585 19.21 10.95 38.19
N ARG A 586 20.14 11.72 37.62
CA ARG A 586 21.48 11.91 38.20
C ARG A 586 21.43 12.54 39.59
N ALA A 587 20.58 13.52 39.83
CA ALA A 587 20.49 14.22 41.11
C ALA A 587 19.83 13.35 42.21
N SER A 588 18.83 12.56 41.84
CA SER A 588 18.19 11.62 42.77
C SER A 588 19.05 10.38 43.04
N HIS A 589 20.04 10.10 42.18
CA HIS A 589 20.80 8.86 42.26
C HIS A 589 21.69 8.72 43.52
N LYS A 590 21.51 7.62 44.24
CA LYS A 590 22.27 7.08 45.38
C LYS A 590 22.37 5.55 45.30
N TYR A 591 23.51 4.96 45.66
CA TYR A 591 23.62 3.50 45.74
C TYR A 591 22.98 2.96 47.03
N GLU A 592 22.34 1.80 46.97
CA GLU A 592 21.74 1.17 48.17
C GLU A 592 22.76 0.80 49.24
N SER A 593 24.00 0.48 48.84
CA SER A 593 25.09 0.06 49.73
C SER A 593 25.93 1.22 50.27
N THR A 594 25.51 2.48 50.14
CA THR A 594 26.34 3.62 50.59
C THR A 594 26.49 3.67 52.12
N PRO A 595 27.70 3.91 52.65
CA PRO A 595 29.00 4.03 51.95
C PRO A 595 29.59 2.67 51.54
N ASP A 596 29.98 2.52 50.27
CA ASP A 596 30.54 1.29 49.69
C ASP A 596 31.97 1.53 49.18
N ILE A 597 32.95 1.15 50.00
CA ILE A 597 34.37 1.33 49.71
C ILE A 597 34.86 0.41 48.60
N VAL A 598 34.29 -0.81 48.50
CA VAL A 598 34.68 -1.77 47.47
C VAL A 598 34.24 -1.23 46.10
N LEU A 599 33.01 -0.73 46.01
CA LEU A 599 32.50 -0.06 44.82
C LEU A 599 33.31 1.19 44.49
N PHE A 600 33.70 1.99 45.49
CA PHE A 600 34.54 3.16 45.31
C PHE A 600 35.89 2.83 44.66
N LYS A 601 36.64 1.86 45.22
CA LYS A 601 37.92 1.41 44.66
C LYS A 601 37.74 0.85 43.24
N ALA A 602 36.69 0.07 43.02
CA ALA A 602 36.39 -0.49 41.70
C ALA A 602 36.05 0.60 40.67
N LEU A 603 35.32 1.66 41.03
CA LEU A 603 35.05 2.79 40.15
C LEU A 603 36.32 3.57 39.79
N LEU A 604 37.19 3.84 40.76
CA LEU A 604 38.48 4.52 40.52
C LEU A 604 39.38 3.74 39.56
N SER A 605 39.33 2.41 39.60
CA SER A 605 40.10 1.56 38.68
C SER A 605 39.73 1.70 37.21
N LEU A 606 38.57 2.32 36.91
CA LEU A 606 38.13 2.60 35.54
C LEU A 606 38.75 3.89 34.95
N CYS A 607 39.34 4.74 35.79
CA CYS A 607 40.01 5.96 35.34
C CYS A 607 41.24 5.65 34.49
N SER A 608 41.62 6.57 33.59
CA SER A 608 42.81 6.41 32.74
C SER A 608 44.14 6.65 33.45
N ASP A 609 44.17 7.55 34.43
CA ASP A 609 45.38 7.96 35.14
C ASP A 609 45.23 7.62 36.62
N GLU A 610 46.05 6.67 37.08
CA GLU A 610 46.05 6.18 38.46
C GLU A 610 46.47 7.26 39.46
N LEU A 611 47.40 8.15 39.10
CA LEU A 611 47.87 9.22 39.98
C LEU A 611 46.82 10.31 40.15
N VAL A 612 46.18 10.73 39.06
CA VAL A 612 45.09 11.71 39.11
C VAL A 612 43.90 11.12 39.86
N SER A 613 43.54 9.87 39.56
CA SER A 613 42.46 9.17 40.26
C SER A 613 42.73 9.04 41.76
N ALA A 614 43.95 8.66 42.16
CA ALA A 614 44.35 8.57 43.57
C ALA A 614 44.28 9.93 44.27
N ARG A 615 44.79 10.99 43.65
CA ARG A 615 44.71 12.35 44.21
C ARG A 615 43.26 12.79 44.41
N THR A 616 42.41 12.63 43.40
CA THR A 616 41.00 12.99 43.49
C THR A 616 40.25 12.10 44.48
N ALA A 617 40.62 10.82 44.62
CA ALA A 617 40.06 9.93 45.62
C ALA A 617 40.36 10.39 47.05
N ILE A 618 41.59 10.81 47.33
CA ILE A 618 41.99 11.40 48.62
C ILE A 618 41.16 12.67 48.86
N ASP A 619 41.07 13.57 47.89
CA ASP A 619 40.28 14.81 48.02
C ASP A 619 38.79 14.52 48.32
N LEU A 620 38.20 13.52 47.67
CA LEU A 620 36.83 13.09 47.92
C LEU A 620 36.66 12.51 49.34
N CYS A 621 37.58 11.65 49.79
CA CYS A 621 37.55 11.11 51.14
C CYS A 621 37.69 12.21 52.19
N ILE A 622 38.62 13.15 52.02
CA ILE A 622 38.79 14.32 52.89
C ILE A 622 37.52 15.16 52.92
N ASN A 623 36.89 15.40 51.77
CA ASN A 623 35.64 16.16 51.71
C ASN A 623 34.48 15.44 52.39
N GLN A 624 34.36 14.11 52.24
CA GLN A 624 33.35 13.34 52.97
C GLN A 624 33.62 13.35 54.48
N MET A 625 34.86 13.19 54.93
CA MET A 625 35.24 13.32 56.34
C MET A 625 34.86 14.69 56.90
N LYS A 626 35.19 15.78 56.19
CA LYS A 626 34.78 17.14 56.56
C LYS A 626 33.26 17.29 56.62
N ASN A 627 32.53 16.70 55.67
CA ASN A 627 31.06 16.77 55.61
C ASN A 627 30.40 16.00 56.75
N VAL A 628 30.92 14.83 57.10
CA VAL A 628 30.44 14.00 58.21
C VAL A 628 30.72 14.68 59.54
N LEU A 629 31.94 15.19 59.73
CA LEU A 629 32.42 15.85 60.96
C LEU A 629 31.97 17.32 61.11
N ASN A 630 31.21 17.85 60.15
CA ASN A 630 30.70 19.22 60.21
C ASN A 630 29.65 19.38 61.32
N SER A 631 29.77 20.44 62.13
CA SER A 631 28.90 20.76 63.27
C SER A 631 27.42 20.92 62.91
N LYS A 632 27.08 21.14 61.64
CA LYS A 632 25.70 21.16 61.15
C LYS A 632 25.05 19.78 61.02
N LYS A 633 25.82 18.70 60.83
CA LYS A 633 25.32 17.31 60.74
C LYS A 633 25.50 16.52 62.04
N LEU A 634 26.54 16.84 62.81
CA LEU A 634 26.74 16.39 64.20
C LEU A 634 26.38 17.54 65.15
N SER A 635 25.09 17.77 65.36
CA SER A 635 24.62 18.67 66.43
C SER A 635 24.98 18.07 67.81
N GLU A 636 25.16 18.90 68.83
CA GLU A 636 25.37 18.45 70.23
C GLU A 636 24.23 17.54 70.75
N ALA A 637 23.07 17.54 70.08
CA ALA A 637 21.93 16.66 70.36
C ALA A 637 21.92 15.33 69.56
N ALA A 638 22.99 15.00 68.82
CA ALA A 638 23.06 13.79 68.01
C ALA A 638 23.13 12.52 68.88
N SER A 639 22.45 11.45 68.46
CA SER A 639 22.48 10.18 69.19
C SER A 639 23.87 9.54 69.18
N VAL A 640 24.20 8.74 70.21
CA VAL A 640 25.46 8.00 70.29
C VAL A 640 25.67 7.08 69.07
N GLU A 641 24.58 6.51 68.52
CA GLU A 641 24.63 5.71 67.30
C GLU A 641 24.97 6.51 66.04
N THR A 642 24.51 7.77 65.97
CA THR A 642 24.80 8.68 64.86
C THR A 642 26.27 9.10 64.89
N ILE A 643 26.78 9.36 66.09
CA ILE A 643 28.20 9.68 66.33
C ILE A 643 29.08 8.46 66.01
N GLY A 644 28.72 7.27 66.53
CA GLY A 644 29.45 6.03 66.25
C GLY A 644 29.51 5.69 64.76
N ARG A 645 28.39 5.85 64.03
CA ARG A 645 28.36 5.67 62.57
C ARG A 645 29.24 6.66 61.83
N ALA A 646 29.27 7.92 62.27
CA ALA A 646 30.13 8.96 61.70
C ALA A 646 31.62 8.60 61.89
N TYR A 647 32.02 8.19 63.09
CA TYR A 647 33.41 7.82 63.38
C TYR A 647 33.86 6.54 62.63
N HIS A 648 33.01 5.52 62.57
CA HIS A 648 33.32 4.31 61.79
C HIS A 648 33.44 4.61 60.29
N ALA A 649 32.59 5.49 59.73
CA ALA A 649 32.72 5.91 58.34
C ALA A 649 34.04 6.67 58.10
N THR A 650 34.45 7.56 59.01
CA THR A 650 35.74 8.27 58.89
C THR A 650 36.94 7.34 59.06
N GLU A 651 36.88 6.35 59.96
CA GLU A 651 37.93 5.34 60.12
C GLU A 651 38.08 4.53 58.83
N ALA A 652 36.97 4.13 58.23
CA ALA A 652 36.97 3.40 56.98
C ALA A 652 37.55 4.24 55.83
N PHE A 653 37.30 5.56 55.78
CA PHE A 653 37.93 6.46 54.80
C PHE A 653 39.44 6.66 55.00
N VAL A 654 39.96 6.53 56.21
CA VAL A 654 41.40 6.59 56.48
C VAL A 654 42.12 5.32 56.02
N GLN A 655 41.42 4.18 55.99
CA GLN A 655 41.96 2.89 55.52
C GLN A 655 41.94 2.75 53.98
N VAL A 656 41.18 3.59 53.29
CA VAL A 656 41.11 3.65 51.82
C VAL A 656 42.31 4.38 51.27
#